data_AF-A0AAU9X8M0-F1
#
_entry.id   AF-A0AAU9X8M0-F1
#
_cell.length_a   1.000
_cell.length_b   1.000
_cell.length_c   1.000
_cell.angle_alpha   90.00
_cell.angle_beta   90.00
_cell.angle_gamma   90.00
#
_symmetry.space_group_name_H-M   'P 1'
#
loop_
_entity.id
_entity.type
_entity.pdbx_description
1 polymer ?
#
loop_
_entity_poly.entity_id
_entity_poly.type
_entity_poly.pdbx_seq_one_letter_code
_entity_poly.pdbx_strand_id
1 'polypeptide(L)'
;MALVRSLASVRGKGVFSAICRNTFSTTPRASATMTVRDALNSAMEEEIKRDDRVFLLGEEVAMYDGAYKVSRGLWKKFGDKRIIDTPITEMGFAGIAVGAAMAGLRPICEFMTFNFAMQAIDQVINSAAKTFYMSAGQVPVPVVFRGPNGAAAGVAAQHSQCYAAWYGHCPGLKVVSPYSAEDAKGLLKSAIRDNDPVVVLENEVMYGVQFDMSEEALDPEFVIPFGKAKIERTGDHITIVAHSRSVQISLEAAKQLEAENIDCEVINLRSIRPMDMGCITNSLKKTNHLITVEGGWPQFGVGAEIAATITESEAFDYLDGPIYRVTGADIPMPYAHLLESNTIPQVQNPLGNRTMASHFALSVFLALLFPCIYVDADTPANCTYEEISGSWLFSIGEGGHDNTIDCSSFKPVSELQVTLLFPDVAVDSEENVGFWTLIYNQGFEVNINGVVYFAFSAYEKSGKKVTSFCDKTLNGWSHAAKGYHAGDWACYSGKKVLGKVPPKIHDSTQLSSDNKKFIPNQEFVDQINNVQSSWKAVVYEDYSGMTVAQLIARAGGPNRLNFPKPSQPTEADLLKAKALPEEFDWRNVDGKNYVSPIRNQGSCGSCYAFATMAMFEARVRVLSNATKTPVFSPQDIVSCCEYAQGCEGGFPYLVSKYAQDFGLVDEECYPYEGKDLPCNEKKCSRQFGTGYHYIGGFYGGCSEELMRIELVKNGPISVAFEVYNDFFNYKGGIYHHTGLTDKFNPFEITNHAVLAVGYGADKKTGEKFWIVKNSWGKAWGESGYFRIRRGTDECSIESIAVSAQPVME
;
A
#
# COMPACT_ATOMS: atom_id res chain seq x y z
N MET A 1 20.60 21.46 2.44
CA MET A 1 20.78 22.93 2.46
C MET A 1 19.62 23.77 2.95
N ALA A 2 18.39 23.26 2.93
CA ALA A 2 17.25 23.75 3.66
C ALA A 2 16.97 23.02 5.00
N LEU A 3 17.87 22.64 5.93
CA LEU A 3 17.49 22.06 7.27
C LEU A 3 18.60 22.15 8.38
N VAL A 4 19.62 23.01 8.27
CA VAL A 4 20.75 23.07 9.24
C VAL A 4 20.98 24.49 9.81
N ARG A 5 19.93 25.13 10.33
CA ARG A 5 20.07 26.49 10.91
C ARG A 5 19.33 26.78 12.21
N SER A 6 18.78 25.80 12.92
CA SER A 6 18.21 26.02 14.24
C SER A 6 18.58 24.86 15.13
N LEU A 7 19.51 25.09 16.07
CA LEU A 7 19.82 24.33 17.30
C LEU A 7 21.32 24.46 17.63
N ALA A 8 21.78 25.69 17.94
CA ALA A 8 23.05 25.91 18.65
C ALA A 8 23.09 27.33 19.23
N SER A 9 22.71 27.49 20.50
CA SER A 9 23.22 28.57 21.39
C SER A 9 22.62 28.45 22.81
N VAL A 10 23.45 28.12 23.80
CA VAL A 10 23.77 28.93 25.01
C VAL A 10 24.32 28.05 26.17
N ARG A 11 25.66 28.15 26.33
CA ARG A 11 26.52 28.20 27.55
C ARG A 11 26.57 27.08 28.60
N GLY A 12 27.81 26.66 28.86
CA GLY A 12 28.33 26.40 30.21
C GLY A 12 29.80 25.95 30.22
N LYS A 13 30.72 26.76 30.78
CA LYS A 13 32.18 26.54 30.81
C LYS A 13 32.60 25.45 31.80
N GLY A 14 33.60 24.63 31.43
CA GLY A 14 34.38 23.76 32.32
C GLY A 14 35.79 23.56 31.76
N VAL A 15 36.81 23.51 32.60
CA VAL A 15 38.22 23.85 32.30
C VAL A 15 39.16 22.64 32.46
N PHE A 16 40.23 22.61 31.65
CA PHE A 16 41.51 21.85 31.70
C PHE A 16 41.51 20.31 31.52
N SER A 17 42.25 19.81 30.50
CA SER A 17 43.67 19.42 30.64
C SER A 17 44.23 18.85 29.32
N ALA A 18 45.42 19.30 28.94
CA ALA A 18 46.21 18.84 27.80
C ALA A 18 46.86 17.46 28.07
N ILE A 19 47.24 16.73 27.00
CA ILE A 19 48.54 16.04 26.84
C ILE A 19 48.65 15.30 25.47
N CYS A 20 49.77 15.59 24.79
CA CYS A 20 50.52 14.83 23.75
C CYS A 20 49.86 14.44 22.41
N ARG A 21 50.19 15.22 21.35
CA ARG A 21 50.29 14.74 19.97
C ARG A 21 51.76 14.38 19.69
N ASN A 22 52.04 13.09 19.48
CA ASN A 22 53.25 12.65 18.78
C ASN A 22 52.87 12.29 17.34
N THR A 23 53.42 13.06 16.40
CA THR A 23 53.37 12.82 14.96
C THR A 23 54.34 11.69 14.58
N PHE A 24 53.82 10.60 14.01
CA PHE A 24 54.61 9.71 13.16
C PHE A 24 54.03 9.75 11.74
N SER A 25 54.83 10.30 10.83
CA SER A 25 54.62 10.19 9.39
C SER A 25 54.99 8.77 8.96
N THR A 26 54.02 8.04 8.41
CA THR A 26 54.28 6.85 7.60
C THR A 26 53.65 7.11 6.23
N THR A 27 54.46 7.03 5.19
CA THR A 27 54.00 7.00 3.81
C THR A 27 53.10 5.76 3.61
N PRO A 28 51.89 5.87 3.04
CA PRO A 28 51.03 4.70 2.86
C PRO A 28 51.66 3.75 1.83
N ARG A 29 51.93 2.51 2.25
CA ARG A 29 52.10 1.38 1.34
C ARG A 29 50.76 1.16 0.62
N ALA A 30 50.80 0.83 -0.67
CA ALA A 30 49.59 0.56 -1.44
C ALA A 30 48.77 -0.57 -0.79
N SER A 31 47.54 -0.27 -0.37
CA SER A 31 46.57 -1.25 0.11
C SER A 31 46.20 -2.21 -1.02
N ALA A 32 46.11 -3.51 -0.73
CA ALA A 32 45.55 -4.46 -1.69
C ALA A 32 44.03 -4.19 -1.81
N THR A 33 43.52 -4.04 -3.02
CA THR A 33 42.09 -3.86 -3.27
C THR A 33 41.43 -5.18 -3.64
N MET A 34 40.17 -5.36 -3.24
CA MET A 34 39.39 -6.56 -3.55
C MET A 34 37.93 -6.20 -3.81
N THR A 35 37.30 -6.86 -4.79
CA THR A 35 35.85 -6.74 -4.96
C THR A 35 35.11 -7.56 -3.90
N VAL A 36 33.88 -7.19 -3.57
CA VAL A 36 33.02 -8.01 -2.68
C VAL A 36 32.85 -9.43 -3.25
N ARG A 37 32.69 -9.56 -4.57
CA ARG A 37 32.62 -10.87 -5.25
C ARG A 37 33.86 -11.71 -5.01
N ASP A 38 35.05 -11.14 -5.20
CA ASP A 38 36.32 -11.88 -5.04
C ASP A 38 36.59 -12.21 -3.58
N ALA A 39 36.14 -11.36 -2.65
CA ALA A 39 36.20 -11.62 -1.22
C ALA A 39 35.37 -12.85 -0.82
N LEU A 40 34.13 -12.96 -1.29
CA LEU A 40 33.27 -14.14 -1.11
C LEU A 40 33.87 -15.39 -1.76
N ASN A 41 34.42 -15.25 -2.98
CA ASN A 41 35.10 -16.35 -3.67
C ASN A 41 36.28 -16.87 -2.85
N SER A 42 37.13 -15.97 -2.35
CA SER A 42 38.30 -16.31 -1.54
C SER A 42 37.91 -16.99 -0.22
N ALA A 43 36.86 -16.51 0.44
CA ALA A 43 36.32 -17.12 1.65
C ALA A 43 35.89 -18.57 1.40
N MET A 44 35.11 -18.81 0.34
CA MET A 44 34.71 -20.19 -0.02
C MET A 44 35.91 -21.05 -0.39
N GLU A 45 36.84 -20.55 -1.19
CA GLU A 45 38.04 -21.30 -1.58
C GLU A 45 38.88 -21.70 -0.37
N GLU A 46 39.11 -20.78 0.56
CA GLU A 46 39.88 -21.02 1.78
C GLU A 46 39.19 -22.07 2.67
N GLU A 47 37.87 -21.96 2.89
CA GLU A 47 37.17 -22.91 3.76
C GLU A 47 36.96 -24.29 3.12
N ILE A 48 36.77 -24.37 1.79
CA ILE A 48 36.72 -25.64 1.06
C ILE A 48 38.07 -26.35 1.11
N LYS A 49 39.20 -25.61 1.04
CA LYS A 49 40.54 -26.18 1.24
C LYS A 49 40.77 -26.63 2.68
N ARG A 50 40.19 -25.91 3.64
CA ARG A 50 40.40 -26.15 5.08
C ARG A 50 39.67 -27.38 5.59
N ASP A 51 38.46 -27.65 5.11
CA ASP A 51 37.63 -28.74 5.60
C ASP A 51 36.98 -29.52 4.44
N ASP A 52 37.34 -30.80 4.31
CA ASP A 52 36.85 -31.70 3.26
C ASP A 52 35.34 -31.98 3.32
N ARG A 53 34.69 -31.60 4.42
CA ARG A 53 33.23 -31.70 4.60
C ARG A 53 32.47 -30.52 4.00
N VAL A 54 33.15 -29.43 3.67
CA VAL A 54 32.53 -28.22 3.10
C VAL A 54 32.30 -28.42 1.61
N PHE A 55 31.11 -28.12 1.11
CA PHE A 55 30.82 -28.18 -0.33
C PHE A 55 29.78 -27.13 -0.69
N LEU A 56 29.79 -26.70 -1.95
CA LEU A 56 28.85 -25.74 -2.51
C LEU A 56 27.84 -26.47 -3.39
N LEU A 57 26.56 -26.18 -3.20
CA LEU A 57 25.48 -26.61 -4.09
C LEU A 57 24.51 -25.47 -4.38
N GLY A 58 24.01 -25.41 -5.61
CA GLY A 58 23.03 -24.45 -6.06
C GLY A 58 22.95 -24.40 -7.58
N GLU A 59 22.06 -23.57 -8.09
CA GLU A 59 21.90 -23.38 -9.53
C GLU A 59 23.09 -22.63 -10.12
N GLU A 60 23.70 -23.17 -11.17
CA GLU A 60 24.78 -22.55 -11.95
C GLU A 60 26.08 -22.23 -11.18
N VAL A 61 26.26 -22.83 -10.00
CA VAL A 61 27.44 -22.60 -9.14
C VAL A 61 28.72 -23.24 -9.68
N ALA A 62 28.61 -24.24 -10.54
CA ALA A 62 29.74 -25.05 -10.99
C ALA A 62 30.19 -24.72 -12.41
N MET A 63 29.61 -25.34 -13.44
CA MET A 63 30.12 -25.23 -14.82
C MET A 63 29.95 -23.82 -15.40
N TYR A 64 28.92 -23.09 -14.96
CA TYR A 64 28.64 -21.73 -15.36
C TYR A 64 29.48 -20.67 -14.61
N ASP A 65 30.39 -21.12 -13.72
CA ASP A 65 31.24 -20.28 -12.88
C ASP A 65 30.44 -19.34 -11.94
N GLY A 66 29.18 -19.68 -11.61
CA GLY A 66 28.27 -18.90 -10.75
C GLY A 66 27.39 -17.92 -11.52
N ALA A 67 26.10 -17.82 -11.17
CA ALA A 67 25.14 -16.89 -11.78
C ALA A 67 25.68 -15.44 -11.81
N TYR A 68 26.18 -14.97 -10.66
CA TYR A 68 26.82 -13.66 -10.50
C TYR A 68 28.35 -13.73 -10.42
N LYS A 69 28.92 -14.86 -10.83
CA LYS A 69 30.36 -15.14 -10.86
C LYS A 69 31.06 -15.18 -9.49
N VAL A 70 30.31 -15.34 -8.40
CA VAL A 70 30.85 -15.46 -7.04
C VAL A 70 31.62 -16.76 -6.85
N SER A 71 31.18 -17.87 -7.44
CA SER A 71 31.85 -19.19 -7.36
C SER A 71 32.85 -19.47 -8.51
N ARG A 72 33.26 -18.43 -9.24
CA ARG A 72 34.14 -18.56 -10.42
C ARG A 72 35.39 -19.37 -10.10
N GLY A 73 35.68 -20.35 -10.93
CA GLY A 73 36.88 -21.18 -10.87
C GLY A 73 36.89 -22.24 -9.77
N LEU A 74 35.91 -22.26 -8.86
CA LEU A 74 35.88 -23.25 -7.77
C LEU A 74 35.65 -24.66 -8.31
N TRP A 75 34.72 -24.86 -9.25
CA TRP A 75 34.47 -26.19 -9.84
C TRP A 75 35.70 -26.73 -10.56
N LYS A 76 36.40 -25.90 -11.34
CA LYS A 76 37.65 -26.28 -12.01
C LYS A 76 38.74 -26.71 -11.02
N LYS A 77 38.74 -26.18 -9.79
CA LYS A 77 39.71 -26.50 -8.73
C LYS A 77 39.33 -27.74 -7.92
N PHE A 78 38.04 -27.92 -7.59
CA PHE A 78 37.59 -28.92 -6.61
C PHE A 78 36.70 -30.03 -7.16
N GLY A 79 36.23 -29.91 -8.41
CA GLY A 79 35.47 -30.92 -9.14
C GLY A 79 34.04 -31.14 -8.64
N ASP A 80 33.36 -32.08 -9.32
CA ASP A 80 31.91 -32.34 -9.19
C ASP A 80 31.47 -32.72 -7.77
N LYS A 81 32.36 -33.31 -6.96
CA LYS A 81 32.01 -33.74 -5.59
C LYS A 81 31.87 -32.56 -4.62
N ARG A 82 32.55 -31.44 -4.91
CA ARG A 82 32.66 -30.30 -4.00
C ARG A 82 31.85 -29.10 -4.45
N ILE A 83 31.64 -28.94 -5.76
CA ILE A 83 30.89 -27.83 -6.35
C ILE A 83 29.84 -28.44 -7.28
N ILE A 84 28.58 -28.37 -6.86
CA ILE A 84 27.48 -29.18 -7.40
C ILE A 84 26.42 -28.26 -8.03
N ASP A 85 26.28 -28.30 -9.36
CA ASP A 85 25.12 -27.70 -10.02
C ASP A 85 23.84 -28.48 -9.67
N THR A 86 22.78 -27.75 -9.31
CA THR A 86 21.47 -28.32 -8.99
C THR A 86 20.44 -28.00 -10.08
N PRO A 87 19.39 -28.81 -10.23
CA PRO A 87 18.18 -28.38 -10.94
C PRO A 87 17.51 -27.19 -10.21
N ILE A 88 16.63 -26.47 -10.93
CA ILE A 88 15.82 -25.36 -10.40
C ILE A 88 14.71 -25.92 -9.51
N THR A 89 15.08 -26.29 -8.28
CA THR A 89 14.26 -27.04 -7.31
C THR A 89 14.62 -26.65 -5.89
N GLU A 90 14.43 -25.38 -5.55
CA GLU A 90 14.92 -24.71 -4.34
C GLU A 90 14.57 -25.47 -3.06
N MET A 91 13.31 -25.90 -2.92
CA MET A 91 12.88 -26.72 -1.78
C MET A 91 13.68 -28.03 -1.67
N GLY A 92 13.90 -28.69 -2.81
CA GLY A 92 14.57 -29.98 -2.89
C GLY A 92 16.04 -29.88 -2.50
N PHE A 93 16.81 -29.00 -3.16
CA PHE A 93 18.24 -28.91 -2.87
C PHE A 93 18.53 -28.27 -1.51
N ALA A 94 17.69 -27.36 -1.02
CA ALA A 94 17.81 -26.85 0.35
C ALA A 94 17.59 -27.96 1.38
N GLY A 95 16.60 -28.83 1.18
CA GLY A 95 16.38 -30.00 2.03
C GLY A 95 17.54 -31.00 1.97
N ILE A 96 18.13 -31.21 0.79
CA ILE A 96 19.35 -32.03 0.63
C ILE A 96 20.52 -31.42 1.41
N ALA A 97 20.72 -30.10 1.32
CA ALA A 97 21.76 -29.40 2.08
C ALA A 97 21.55 -29.59 3.59
N VAL A 98 20.34 -29.38 4.09
CA VAL A 98 20.00 -29.57 5.51
C VAL A 98 20.23 -31.02 5.95
N GLY A 99 19.78 -32.00 5.17
CA GLY A 99 20.01 -33.42 5.46
C GLY A 99 21.49 -33.80 5.47
N ALA A 100 22.27 -33.27 4.53
CA ALA A 100 23.73 -33.45 4.48
C ALA A 100 24.42 -32.83 5.71
N ALA A 101 23.95 -31.66 6.16
CA ALA A 101 24.44 -30.99 7.37
C ALA A 101 24.18 -31.84 8.63
N MET A 102 22.96 -32.37 8.78
CA MET A 102 22.60 -33.29 9.86
C MET A 102 23.43 -34.58 9.84
N ALA A 103 23.82 -35.05 8.65
CA ALA A 103 24.69 -36.20 8.46
C ALA A 103 26.19 -35.90 8.71
N GLY A 104 26.54 -34.66 9.08
CA GLY A 104 27.89 -34.27 9.48
C GLY A 104 28.72 -33.58 8.40
N LEU A 105 28.14 -33.25 7.24
CA LEU A 105 28.77 -32.39 6.23
C LEU A 105 28.54 -30.90 6.55
N ARG A 106 29.14 -30.00 5.76
CA ARG A 106 29.05 -28.54 5.97
C ARG A 106 28.66 -27.81 4.66
N PRO A 107 27.41 -27.97 4.20
CA PRO A 107 26.99 -27.40 2.93
C PRO A 107 26.91 -25.88 2.95
N ILE A 108 27.31 -25.29 1.83
CA ILE A 108 27.03 -23.92 1.43
C ILE A 108 25.94 -24.02 0.36
N CYS A 109 24.70 -23.74 0.73
CA CYS A 109 23.53 -23.75 -0.14
C CYS A 109 23.34 -22.34 -0.74
N GLU A 110 23.49 -22.23 -2.06
CA GLU A 110 23.31 -20.97 -2.79
C GLU A 110 21.90 -20.87 -3.38
N PHE A 111 21.18 -19.81 -3.04
CA PHE A 111 20.01 -19.39 -3.79
C PHE A 111 20.43 -18.32 -4.79
N MET A 112 20.01 -18.44 -6.05
CA MET A 112 20.36 -17.46 -7.09
C MET A 112 19.94 -16.05 -6.68
N THR A 113 18.77 -15.90 -6.06
CA THR A 113 18.42 -14.72 -5.24
C THR A 113 17.62 -15.18 -4.03
N PHE A 114 17.64 -14.41 -2.94
CA PHE A 114 16.81 -14.72 -1.77
C PHE A 114 15.30 -14.65 -2.04
N ASN A 115 14.85 -14.08 -3.16
CA ASN A 115 13.46 -14.16 -3.58
C ASN A 115 13.03 -15.62 -3.81
N PHE A 116 13.91 -16.43 -4.38
CA PHE A 116 13.64 -17.83 -4.67
C PHE A 116 13.73 -18.71 -3.42
N ALA A 117 14.47 -18.25 -2.40
CA ALA A 117 14.49 -18.89 -1.09
C ALA A 117 13.11 -18.95 -0.42
N MET A 118 12.13 -18.13 -0.84
CA MET A 118 10.74 -18.28 -0.38
C MET A 118 10.17 -19.67 -0.67
N GLN A 119 10.53 -20.30 -1.79
CA GLN A 119 10.11 -21.67 -2.08
C GLN A 119 10.68 -22.68 -1.07
N ALA A 120 11.85 -22.40 -0.51
CA ALA A 120 12.60 -23.29 0.36
C ALA A 120 12.59 -22.88 1.84
N ILE A 121 11.86 -21.82 2.20
CA ILE A 121 11.93 -21.22 3.53
C ILE A 121 11.55 -22.21 4.64
N ASP A 122 10.69 -23.17 4.35
CA ASP A 122 10.34 -24.24 5.27
C ASP A 122 11.55 -25.09 5.68
N GLN A 123 12.45 -25.42 4.75
CA GLN A 123 13.69 -26.15 5.06
C GLN A 123 14.65 -25.31 5.91
N VAL A 124 14.74 -24.02 5.61
CA VAL A 124 15.58 -23.09 6.38
C VAL A 124 15.08 -22.94 7.82
N ILE A 125 13.76 -22.80 8.00
CA ILE A 125 13.18 -22.52 9.32
C ILE A 125 12.87 -23.78 10.10
N ASN A 126 12.03 -24.67 9.56
CA ASN A 126 11.50 -25.80 10.31
C ASN A 126 12.48 -26.97 10.37
N SER A 127 13.16 -27.28 9.26
CA SER A 127 14.14 -28.38 9.23
C SER A 127 15.50 -27.98 9.80
N ALA A 128 15.99 -26.77 9.53
CA ALA A 128 17.31 -26.35 10.00
C ALA A 128 17.25 -25.62 11.35
N ALA A 129 16.70 -24.39 11.39
CA ALA A 129 16.82 -23.48 12.53
C ALA A 129 16.34 -24.09 13.86
N LYS A 130 15.19 -24.77 13.83
CA LYS A 130 14.54 -25.27 15.05
C LYS A 130 15.07 -26.62 15.52
N THR A 131 15.81 -27.37 14.70
CA THR A 131 16.13 -28.78 14.99
C THR A 131 17.07 -28.93 16.19
N PHE A 132 18.08 -28.08 16.34
CA PHE A 132 18.97 -28.19 17.50
C PHE A 132 18.21 -28.01 18.83
N TYR A 133 17.24 -27.09 18.86
CA TYR A 133 16.36 -26.89 20.01
C TYR A 133 15.40 -28.08 20.21
N MET A 134 14.68 -28.49 19.18
CA MET A 134 13.69 -29.59 19.26
C MET A 134 14.33 -30.94 19.62
N SER A 135 15.58 -31.15 19.20
CA SER A 135 16.37 -32.34 19.55
C SER A 135 17.09 -32.23 20.89
N ALA A 136 16.83 -31.18 21.68
CA ALA A 136 17.48 -30.91 22.96
C ALA A 136 19.02 -30.93 22.88
N GLY A 137 19.57 -30.30 21.83
CA GLY A 137 21.00 -30.16 21.60
C GLY A 137 21.69 -31.37 20.96
N GLN A 138 20.93 -32.35 20.47
CA GLN A 138 21.49 -33.59 19.91
C GLN A 138 21.85 -33.49 18.43
N VAL A 139 21.08 -32.73 17.64
CA VAL A 139 21.23 -32.67 16.18
C VAL A 139 21.59 -31.23 15.75
N PRO A 140 22.88 -30.91 15.61
CA PRO A 140 23.31 -29.63 15.02
C PRO A 140 23.07 -29.63 13.50
N VAL A 141 22.90 -28.45 12.92
CA VAL A 141 22.67 -28.28 11.48
C VAL A 141 23.63 -27.24 10.91
N PRO A 142 24.92 -27.60 10.68
CA PRO A 142 25.95 -26.70 10.17
C PRO A 142 25.77 -26.41 8.67
N VAL A 143 24.80 -25.58 8.31
CA VAL A 143 24.49 -25.18 6.92
C VAL A 143 24.54 -23.68 6.74
N VAL A 144 25.13 -23.23 5.64
CA VAL A 144 25.10 -21.82 5.22
C VAL A 144 24.11 -21.67 4.08
N PHE A 145 23.17 -20.73 4.19
CA PHE A 145 22.33 -20.28 3.08
C PHE A 145 22.83 -18.92 2.62
N ARG A 146 23.25 -18.79 1.35
CA ARG A 146 23.79 -17.54 0.82
C ARG A 146 23.22 -17.18 -0.55
N GLY A 147 23.39 -15.92 -0.93
CA GLY A 147 22.93 -15.37 -2.20
C GLY A 147 22.64 -13.87 -2.12
N PRO A 148 22.41 -13.19 -3.25
CA PRO A 148 22.04 -11.79 -3.26
C PRO A 148 20.62 -11.57 -2.71
N ASN A 149 20.46 -10.51 -1.92
CA ASN A 149 19.24 -10.09 -1.24
C ASN A 149 18.94 -8.60 -1.44
N GLY A 150 17.65 -8.26 -1.50
CA GLY A 150 17.18 -6.89 -1.67
C GLY A 150 17.23 -6.43 -3.12
N ALA A 151 17.11 -5.11 -3.31
CA ALA A 151 17.00 -4.50 -4.63
C ALA A 151 18.29 -4.65 -5.47
N ALA A 152 18.09 -4.92 -6.76
CA ALA A 152 19.09 -4.80 -7.82
C ALA A 152 18.75 -3.60 -8.72
N ALA A 153 19.07 -3.66 -10.01
CA ALA A 153 18.70 -2.63 -10.99
C ALA A 153 17.81 -3.21 -12.10
N GLY A 154 16.59 -2.69 -12.24
CA GLY A 154 15.65 -3.03 -13.32
C GLY A 154 15.05 -4.43 -13.24
N VAL A 155 15.05 -5.07 -12.06
CA VAL A 155 14.58 -6.48 -11.91
C VAL A 155 13.13 -6.58 -11.42
N ALA A 156 12.48 -5.45 -11.14
CA ALA A 156 11.08 -5.33 -10.74
C ALA A 156 10.71 -6.14 -9.48
N ALA A 157 9.41 -6.33 -9.24
CA ALA A 157 8.85 -6.69 -7.95
C ALA A 157 9.33 -8.05 -7.40
N GLN A 158 9.29 -9.12 -8.19
CA GLN A 158 9.57 -10.49 -7.73
C GLN A 158 11.06 -10.79 -7.52
N HIS A 159 11.95 -9.86 -7.87
CA HIS A 159 13.41 -10.05 -7.80
C HIS A 159 14.11 -9.02 -6.89
N SER A 160 13.35 -8.21 -6.15
CA SER A 160 13.90 -7.06 -5.40
C SER A 160 13.64 -7.08 -3.89
N GLN A 161 13.09 -8.16 -3.35
CA GLN A 161 12.66 -8.20 -1.96
C GLN A 161 13.86 -8.40 -1.02
N CYS A 162 13.85 -7.68 0.11
CA CYS A 162 14.79 -7.86 1.21
C CYS A 162 14.17 -8.76 2.28
N TYR A 163 14.88 -9.82 2.68
CA TYR A 163 14.45 -10.82 3.65
C TYR A 163 15.15 -10.70 5.02
N ALA A 164 15.85 -9.59 5.27
CA ALA A 164 16.57 -9.37 6.53
C ALA A 164 15.65 -9.49 7.75
N ALA A 165 14.50 -8.81 7.74
CA ALA A 165 13.53 -8.88 8.82
C ALA A 165 12.92 -10.28 8.98
N TRP A 166 12.56 -10.94 7.87
CA TRP A 166 11.95 -12.28 7.88
C TRP A 166 12.86 -13.33 8.54
N TYR A 167 14.11 -13.45 8.08
CA TYR A 167 15.03 -14.40 8.67
C TYR A 167 15.49 -13.96 10.06
N GLY A 168 15.65 -12.65 10.30
CA GLY A 168 16.02 -12.09 11.61
C GLY A 168 15.00 -12.36 12.72
N HIS A 169 13.74 -12.58 12.35
CA HIS A 169 12.67 -12.91 13.28
C HIS A 169 12.78 -14.32 13.89
N CYS A 170 13.44 -15.26 13.21
CA CYS A 170 13.34 -16.68 13.53
C CYS A 170 14.40 -17.16 14.55
N PRO A 171 14.02 -17.67 15.73
CA PRO A 171 14.95 -18.31 16.67
C PRO A 171 15.61 -19.56 16.07
N GLY A 172 16.87 -19.80 16.45
CA GLY A 172 17.70 -20.88 15.90
C GLY A 172 18.50 -20.50 14.66
N LEU A 173 18.18 -19.38 14.00
CA LEU A 173 19.02 -18.80 12.95
C LEU A 173 20.04 -17.81 13.50
N LYS A 174 21.17 -17.71 12.79
CA LYS A 174 22.03 -16.52 12.73
C LYS A 174 21.88 -15.88 11.36
N VAL A 175 21.78 -14.56 11.30
CA VAL A 175 21.52 -13.82 10.06
C VAL A 175 22.50 -12.66 9.95
N VAL A 176 23.24 -12.61 8.85
CA VAL A 176 24.24 -11.58 8.57
C VAL A 176 24.00 -10.92 7.22
N SER A 177 24.41 -9.66 7.09
CA SER A 177 24.20 -8.86 5.88
C SER A 177 25.45 -7.97 5.63
N PRO A 178 26.46 -8.50 4.90
CA PRO A 178 27.72 -7.80 4.67
C PRO A 178 27.55 -6.56 3.79
N TYR A 179 28.40 -5.56 4.03
CA TYR A 179 28.51 -4.34 3.20
C TYR A 179 29.81 -4.34 2.37
N SER A 180 30.96 -4.49 3.02
CA SER A 180 32.29 -4.36 2.40
C SER A 180 32.91 -5.71 2.01
N ALA A 181 34.04 -5.68 1.30
CA ALA A 181 34.81 -6.89 0.99
C ALA A 181 35.33 -7.59 2.26
N GLU A 182 35.76 -6.84 3.28
CA GLU A 182 36.14 -7.40 4.58
C GLU A 182 34.95 -8.08 5.26
N ASP A 183 33.79 -7.43 5.30
CA ASP A 183 32.58 -8.01 5.89
C ASP A 183 32.21 -9.32 5.18
N ALA A 184 32.21 -9.30 3.85
CA ALA A 184 31.83 -10.44 3.04
C ALA A 184 32.77 -11.64 3.25
N LYS A 185 34.09 -11.41 3.26
CA LYS A 185 35.07 -12.48 3.54
C LYS A 185 34.92 -13.00 4.97
N GLY A 186 34.99 -12.11 5.95
CA GLY A 186 35.04 -12.50 7.36
C GLY A 186 33.75 -13.13 7.87
N LEU A 187 32.58 -12.61 7.47
CA LEU A 187 31.28 -13.17 7.90
C LEU A 187 30.97 -14.49 7.21
N LEU A 188 31.33 -14.67 5.93
CA LEU A 188 31.12 -15.96 5.25
C LEU A 188 32.01 -17.06 5.84
N LYS A 189 33.26 -16.75 6.18
CA LYS A 189 34.15 -17.71 6.87
C LYS A 189 33.60 -18.06 8.25
N SER A 190 33.14 -17.09 9.03
CA SER A 190 32.44 -17.34 10.30
C SER A 190 31.21 -18.23 10.10
N ALA A 191 30.40 -17.99 9.06
CA ALA A 191 29.21 -18.78 8.75
C ALA A 191 29.56 -20.24 8.43
N ILE A 192 30.57 -20.47 7.59
CA ILE A 192 31.00 -21.82 7.22
C ILE A 192 31.58 -22.59 8.42
N ARG A 193 32.18 -21.87 9.39
CA ARG A 193 32.75 -22.44 10.62
C ARG A 193 31.73 -22.65 11.75
N ASP A 194 30.55 -22.07 11.65
CA ASP A 194 29.50 -22.16 12.67
C ASP A 194 28.74 -23.51 12.60
N ASN A 195 28.23 -23.99 13.73
CA ASN A 195 27.54 -25.29 13.80
C ASN A 195 26.00 -25.19 13.74
N ASP A 196 25.48 -23.97 13.63
CA ASP A 196 24.07 -23.67 13.47
C ASP A 196 23.79 -23.16 12.03
N PRO A 197 22.52 -23.11 11.62
CA PRO A 197 22.17 -22.54 10.32
C PRO A 197 22.43 -21.04 10.27
N VAL A 198 23.21 -20.61 9.27
CA VAL A 198 23.54 -19.20 9.05
C VAL A 198 23.03 -18.71 7.70
N VAL A 199 22.26 -17.63 7.71
CA VAL A 199 21.79 -16.94 6.51
C VAL A 199 22.69 -15.74 6.21
N VAL A 200 23.30 -15.72 5.02
CA VAL A 200 24.22 -14.68 4.56
C VAL A 200 23.55 -13.88 3.43
N LEU A 201 22.98 -12.73 3.78
CA LEU A 201 22.22 -11.85 2.90
C LEU A 201 23.15 -10.86 2.18
N GLU A 202 23.69 -11.30 1.05
CA GLU A 202 24.58 -10.50 0.22
C GLU A 202 23.81 -9.46 -0.61
N ASN A 203 24.49 -8.70 -1.46
CA ASN A 203 23.83 -7.73 -2.34
C ASN A 203 24.47 -7.71 -3.73
N GLU A 204 23.63 -7.83 -4.76
CA GLU A 204 24.07 -7.94 -6.16
C GLU A 204 24.86 -6.73 -6.62
N VAL A 205 24.35 -5.53 -6.32
CA VAL A 205 24.97 -4.26 -6.71
C VAL A 205 26.35 -4.09 -6.06
N MET A 206 26.56 -4.67 -4.88
CA MET A 206 27.84 -4.59 -4.16
C MET A 206 28.91 -5.53 -4.75
N TYR A 207 28.55 -6.58 -5.50
CA TYR A 207 29.52 -7.57 -5.97
C TYR A 207 30.67 -6.99 -6.79
N GLY A 208 30.39 -5.97 -7.61
CA GLY A 208 31.39 -5.30 -8.44
C GLY A 208 32.19 -4.21 -7.74
N VAL A 209 31.81 -3.82 -6.52
CA VAL A 209 32.42 -2.70 -5.79
C VAL A 209 33.74 -3.14 -5.17
N GLN A 210 34.79 -2.32 -5.35
CA GLN A 210 36.13 -2.55 -4.79
C GLN A 210 36.29 -1.83 -3.46
N PHE A 211 36.94 -2.51 -2.52
CA PHE A 211 37.34 -1.96 -1.22
C PHE A 211 38.83 -2.20 -0.99
N ASP A 212 39.44 -1.30 -0.22
CA ASP A 212 40.73 -1.57 0.40
C ASP A 212 40.59 -2.70 1.43
N MET A 213 41.56 -3.61 1.44
CA MET A 213 41.63 -4.70 2.42
C MET A 213 42.75 -4.41 3.43
N SER A 214 42.42 -4.50 4.71
CA SER A 214 43.44 -4.51 5.78
C SER A 214 44.36 -5.72 5.67
N GLU A 215 45.56 -5.62 6.26
CA GLU A 215 46.49 -6.76 6.32
C GLU A 215 45.85 -7.95 7.07
N GLU A 216 45.07 -7.66 8.11
CA GLU A 216 44.31 -8.66 8.86
C GLU A 216 43.26 -9.35 7.99
N ALA A 217 42.55 -8.63 7.13
CA ALA A 217 41.52 -9.21 6.26
C ALA A 217 42.10 -10.08 5.12
N LEU A 218 43.39 -9.93 4.82
CA LEU A 218 44.09 -10.79 3.86
C LEU A 218 44.51 -12.13 4.47
N ASP A 219 44.56 -12.26 5.80
CA ASP A 219 44.90 -13.50 6.49
C ASP A 219 43.85 -14.60 6.18
N PRO A 220 44.26 -15.84 5.81
CA PRO A 220 43.35 -16.96 5.62
C PRO A 220 42.55 -17.38 6.88
N GLU A 221 42.96 -16.96 8.08
CA GLU A 221 42.24 -17.20 9.33
C GLU A 221 41.34 -16.03 9.75
N PHE A 222 41.25 -14.98 8.94
CA PHE A 222 40.38 -13.84 9.21
C PHE A 222 38.91 -14.25 9.30
N VAL A 223 38.27 -13.88 10.42
CA VAL A 223 36.86 -14.13 10.70
C VAL A 223 36.26 -12.92 11.42
N ILE A 224 34.98 -12.65 11.18
CA ILE A 224 34.26 -11.59 11.90
C ILE A 224 33.23 -12.25 12.83
N PRO A 225 33.27 -11.99 14.15
CA PRO A 225 32.31 -12.57 15.08
C PRO A 225 30.88 -12.08 14.80
N PHE A 226 29.90 -12.97 14.96
CA PHE A 226 28.48 -12.60 14.92
C PHE A 226 28.11 -11.68 16.08
N GLY A 227 27.08 -10.85 15.89
CA GLY A 227 26.60 -9.92 16.90
C GLY A 227 27.60 -8.81 17.24
N LYS A 228 28.50 -8.47 16.30
CA LYS A 228 29.43 -7.34 16.43
C LYS A 228 29.27 -6.39 15.25
N ALA A 229 28.71 -5.22 15.54
CA ALA A 229 28.64 -4.13 14.58
C ALA A 229 30.01 -3.44 14.44
N LYS A 230 30.20 -2.69 13.36
CA LYS A 230 31.39 -1.86 13.12
C LYS A 230 30.98 -0.40 13.01
N ILE A 231 31.65 0.47 13.74
CA ILE A 231 31.57 1.92 13.51
C ILE A 231 32.45 2.23 12.30
N GLU A 232 31.85 2.50 11.15
CA GLU A 232 32.55 2.82 9.90
C GLU A 232 33.05 4.27 9.87
N ARG A 233 32.36 5.15 10.60
CA ARG A 233 32.73 6.55 10.78
C ARG A 233 32.33 6.98 12.18
N THR A 234 33.25 7.58 12.93
CA THR A 234 32.95 8.17 14.24
C THR A 234 32.24 9.51 14.08
N GLY A 235 31.37 9.87 15.01
CA GLY A 235 30.81 11.22 15.09
C GLY A 235 30.05 11.50 16.37
N ASP A 236 29.75 12.76 16.64
CA ASP A 236 29.22 13.17 17.95
C ASP A 236 27.80 13.76 17.92
N HIS A 237 27.21 14.01 16.75
CA HIS A 237 25.90 14.67 16.67
C HIS A 237 24.72 13.73 16.42
N ILE A 238 24.92 12.63 15.67
CA ILE A 238 23.84 11.70 15.33
C ILE A 238 24.38 10.31 15.04
N THR A 239 23.67 9.28 15.51
CA THR A 239 23.93 7.87 15.16
C THR A 239 23.11 7.49 13.93
N ILE A 240 23.76 6.90 12.92
CA ILE A 240 23.13 6.34 11.73
C ILE A 240 23.45 4.84 11.68
N VAL A 241 22.44 3.99 11.81
CA VAL A 241 22.58 2.53 11.80
C VAL A 241 22.08 1.98 10.46
N ALA A 242 22.91 1.19 9.78
CA ALA A 242 22.58 0.62 8.48
C ALA A 242 23.16 -0.80 8.31
N HIS A 243 22.67 -1.53 7.30
CA HIS A 243 23.25 -2.81 6.87
C HIS A 243 23.32 -2.89 5.34
N SER A 244 24.16 -3.79 4.83
CA SER A 244 24.34 -4.00 3.38
C SER A 244 24.65 -2.69 2.62
N ARG A 245 24.15 -2.55 1.39
CA ARG A 245 24.33 -1.36 0.53
C ARG A 245 23.93 -0.05 1.21
N SER A 246 22.97 -0.07 2.14
CA SER A 246 22.55 1.15 2.85
C SER A 246 23.67 1.80 3.67
N VAL A 247 24.70 1.04 4.07
CA VAL A 247 25.88 1.60 4.74
C VAL A 247 26.63 2.57 3.82
N GLN A 248 26.77 2.24 2.53
CA GLN A 248 27.39 3.14 1.55
C GLN A 248 26.65 4.47 1.47
N ILE A 249 25.31 4.39 1.41
CA ILE A 249 24.42 5.54 1.29
C ILE A 249 24.55 6.42 2.54
N SER A 250 24.62 5.81 3.73
CA SER A 250 24.84 6.51 4.99
C SER A 250 26.20 7.20 5.08
N LEU A 251 27.27 6.57 4.60
CA LEU A 251 28.62 7.17 4.55
C LEU A 251 28.68 8.36 3.58
N GLU A 252 28.05 8.23 2.41
CA GLU A 252 27.93 9.33 1.44
C GLU A 252 27.12 10.50 2.00
N ALA A 253 26.02 10.23 2.71
CA ALA A 253 25.23 11.25 3.39
C ALA A 253 26.02 11.94 4.52
N ALA A 254 26.73 11.18 5.36
CA ALA A 254 27.57 11.72 6.42
C ALA A 254 28.66 12.66 5.87
N LYS A 255 29.28 12.29 4.74
CA LYS A 255 30.27 13.14 4.06
C LYS A 255 29.67 14.46 3.56
N GLN A 256 28.42 14.46 3.07
CA GLN A 256 27.73 15.69 2.66
C GLN A 256 27.38 16.57 3.88
N LEU A 257 26.96 15.94 4.98
CA LEU A 257 26.58 16.62 6.22
C LEU A 257 27.78 17.24 6.97
N GLU A 258 28.99 16.69 6.80
CA GLU A 258 30.23 17.26 7.33
C GLU A 258 30.47 18.69 6.83
N ALA A 259 30.11 18.98 5.57
CA ALA A 259 30.20 20.35 5.01
C ALA A 259 29.21 21.33 5.67
N GLU A 260 28.15 20.81 6.32
CA GLU A 260 27.20 21.58 7.13
C GLU A 260 27.56 21.53 8.64
N ASN A 261 28.77 21.06 8.99
CA ASN A 261 29.28 20.83 10.35
C ASN A 261 28.45 19.84 11.19
N ILE A 262 27.76 18.89 10.55
CA ILE A 262 27.08 17.80 11.23
C ILE A 262 27.93 16.53 11.14
N ASP A 263 28.51 16.17 12.27
CA ASP A 263 29.36 14.99 12.42
C ASP A 263 28.52 13.75 12.77
N CYS A 264 28.41 12.80 11.84
CA CYS A 264 27.57 11.61 11.97
C CYS A 264 28.39 10.36 12.31
N GLU A 265 27.97 9.62 13.34
CA GLU A 265 28.49 8.28 13.60
C GLU A 265 27.72 7.25 12.76
N VAL A 266 28.42 6.53 11.88
CA VAL A 266 27.80 5.53 10.99
C VAL A 266 28.16 4.12 11.46
N ILE A 267 27.13 3.34 11.80
CA ILE A 267 27.24 1.97 12.29
C ILE A 267 26.79 1.00 11.19
N ASN A 268 27.68 0.11 10.80
CA ASN A 268 27.41 -1.08 9.99
C ASN A 268 27.03 -2.24 10.90
N LEU A 269 25.78 -2.68 10.83
CA LEU A 269 25.23 -3.73 11.71
C LEU A 269 26.00 -5.05 11.60
N ARG A 270 26.42 -5.44 10.39
CA ARG A 270 26.96 -6.77 10.03
C ARG A 270 26.02 -7.95 10.32
N SER A 271 25.59 -8.12 11.56
CA SER A 271 24.66 -9.14 12.02
C SER A 271 23.26 -8.54 12.23
N ILE A 272 22.27 -9.12 11.56
CA ILE A 272 20.85 -8.85 11.81
C ILE A 272 20.38 -9.66 13.02
N ARG A 273 20.86 -10.91 13.17
CA ARG A 273 20.56 -11.78 14.31
C ARG A 273 21.78 -12.62 14.71
N PRO A 274 22.23 -12.56 15.97
CA PRO A 274 21.87 -11.56 16.98
C PRO A 274 22.41 -10.16 16.58
N MET A 275 21.65 -9.11 16.89
CA MET A 275 22.03 -7.73 16.60
C MET A 275 22.86 -7.13 17.74
N ASP A 276 23.85 -6.29 17.42
CA ASP A 276 24.69 -5.62 18.42
C ASP A 276 24.04 -4.35 18.99
N MET A 277 22.98 -4.53 19.78
CA MET A 277 22.27 -3.42 20.43
C MET A 277 23.16 -2.64 21.41
N GLY A 278 24.21 -3.26 21.94
CA GLY A 278 25.17 -2.61 22.83
C GLY A 278 25.97 -1.52 22.10
N CYS A 279 26.44 -1.81 20.88
CA CYS A 279 27.12 -0.82 20.05
C CYS A 279 26.20 0.38 19.73
N ILE A 280 24.96 0.10 19.32
CA ILE A 280 23.97 1.15 18.99
C ILE A 280 23.65 2.01 20.21
N THR A 281 23.40 1.38 21.36
CA THR A 281 23.08 2.07 22.62
C THR A 281 24.22 2.99 23.06
N ASN A 282 25.47 2.53 22.99
CA ASN A 282 26.62 3.35 23.39
C ASN A 282 26.82 4.57 22.47
N SER A 283 26.60 4.39 21.17
CA SER A 283 26.63 5.48 20.19
C SER A 283 25.50 6.48 20.41
N LEU A 284 24.29 5.99 20.67
CA LEU A 284 23.12 6.81 20.96
C LEU A 284 23.31 7.66 22.22
N LYS A 285 23.83 7.07 23.30
CA LYS A 285 24.13 7.82 24.55
C LYS A 285 25.12 8.96 24.34
N LYS A 286 26.00 8.85 23.34
CA LYS A 286 26.97 9.89 22.98
C LYS A 286 26.35 10.98 22.10
N THR A 287 25.48 10.61 21.16
CA THR A 287 24.99 11.48 20.08
C THR A 287 23.57 12.03 20.30
N ASN A 288 22.82 11.44 21.23
CA ASN A 288 21.44 11.76 21.61
C ASN A 288 20.39 11.62 20.49
N HIS A 289 20.78 11.19 19.28
CA HIS A 289 19.90 11.07 18.11
C HIS A 289 20.18 9.78 17.34
N LEU A 290 19.12 9.16 16.80
CA LEU A 290 19.22 7.91 16.05
C LEU A 290 18.39 7.93 14.76
N ILE A 291 19.03 7.53 13.67
CA ILE A 291 18.41 7.20 12.38
C ILE A 291 18.77 5.77 12.01
N THR A 292 17.80 5.00 11.56
CA THR A 292 18.02 3.68 10.95
C THR A 292 17.83 3.77 9.44
N VAL A 293 18.67 3.06 8.67
CA VAL A 293 18.63 3.06 7.20
C VAL A 293 18.67 1.62 6.68
N GLU A 294 17.61 1.20 5.99
CA GLU A 294 17.50 -0.12 5.37
C GLU A 294 16.92 -0.04 3.95
N GLY A 295 17.28 -0.97 3.08
CA GLY A 295 16.72 -1.05 1.73
C GLY A 295 15.41 -1.84 1.65
N GLY A 296 14.98 -2.46 2.74
CA GLY A 296 13.76 -3.27 2.82
C GLY A 296 12.48 -2.44 3.01
N TRP A 297 11.33 -3.11 2.98
CA TRP A 297 10.03 -2.49 3.26
C TRP A 297 9.92 -1.97 4.70
N PRO A 298 9.15 -0.91 4.94
CA PRO A 298 9.13 -0.24 6.24
C PRO A 298 8.39 -1.00 7.33
N GLN A 299 7.30 -1.68 7.00
CA GLN A 299 6.47 -2.33 8.01
C GLN A 299 7.15 -3.61 8.49
N PHE A 300 7.30 -3.75 9.81
CA PHE A 300 8.00 -4.87 10.44
C PHE A 300 9.45 -5.05 9.95
N GLY A 301 10.09 -3.95 9.53
CA GLY A 301 11.48 -3.92 9.04
C GLY A 301 12.53 -3.96 10.16
N VAL A 302 13.82 -4.01 9.78
CA VAL A 302 14.94 -4.09 10.73
C VAL A 302 15.01 -2.87 11.64
N GLY A 303 14.75 -1.68 11.08
CA GLY A 303 14.71 -0.43 11.83
C GLY A 303 13.57 -0.35 12.83
N ALA A 304 12.49 -1.14 12.65
CA ALA A 304 11.41 -1.21 13.63
C ALA A 304 11.88 -1.91 14.92
N GLU A 305 12.59 -3.03 14.80
CA GLU A 305 13.16 -3.76 15.94
C GLU A 305 14.19 -2.91 16.71
N ILE A 306 15.07 -2.19 15.98
CA ILE A 306 16.03 -1.27 16.60
C ILE A 306 15.29 -0.18 17.39
N ALA A 307 14.29 0.45 16.78
CA ALA A 307 13.55 1.53 17.41
C ALA A 307 12.79 1.05 18.67
N ALA A 308 12.14 -0.12 18.58
CA ALA A 308 11.46 -0.75 19.72
C ALA A 308 12.46 -1.06 20.84
N THR A 309 13.54 -1.77 20.54
CA THR A 309 14.52 -2.20 21.54
C THR A 309 15.20 -1.00 22.23
N ILE A 310 15.51 0.07 21.49
CA ILE A 310 16.04 1.30 22.10
C ILE A 310 15.03 1.93 23.04
N THR A 311 13.77 2.02 22.62
CA THR A 311 12.68 2.61 23.43
C THR A 311 12.41 1.79 24.70
N GLU A 312 12.58 0.48 24.64
CA GLU A 312 12.44 -0.42 25.79
C GLU A 312 13.68 -0.44 26.71
N SER A 313 14.78 0.19 26.31
CA SER A 313 16.06 0.17 27.03
C SER A 313 16.34 1.45 27.80
N GLU A 314 17.35 1.41 28.68
CA GLU A 314 17.91 2.59 29.36
C GLU A 314 18.47 3.67 28.41
N ALA A 315 18.62 3.35 27.12
CA ALA A 315 19.07 4.32 26.12
C ALA A 315 17.98 5.33 25.76
N PHE A 316 16.70 5.03 26.04
CA PHE A 316 15.57 5.90 25.72
C PHE A 316 15.71 7.30 26.35
N ASP A 317 16.16 7.36 27.60
CA ASP A 317 16.32 8.63 28.35
C ASP A 317 17.41 9.54 27.77
N TYR A 318 18.25 9.03 26.87
CA TYR A 318 19.31 9.80 26.19
C TYR A 318 18.85 10.37 24.85
N LEU A 319 17.64 10.08 24.37
CA LEU A 319 17.11 10.60 23.12
C LEU A 319 16.63 12.06 23.28
N ASP A 320 17.25 12.96 22.53
CA ASP A 320 16.82 14.37 22.42
C ASP A 320 15.78 14.58 21.28
N GLY A 321 15.49 13.52 20.53
CA GLY A 321 14.49 13.50 19.47
C GLY A 321 14.02 12.08 19.14
N PRO A 322 12.92 11.93 18.37
CA PRO A 322 12.41 10.61 18.02
C PRO A 322 13.39 9.87 17.08
N ILE A 323 13.34 8.54 17.14
CA ILE A 323 14.07 7.68 16.22
C ILE A 323 13.41 7.74 14.85
N TYR A 324 14.17 8.08 13.81
CA TYR A 324 13.66 8.07 12.43
C TYR A 324 14.12 6.81 11.68
N ARG A 325 13.29 6.36 10.73
CA ARG A 325 13.58 5.21 9.88
C ARG A 325 13.55 5.63 8.42
N VAL A 326 14.63 5.35 7.69
CA VAL A 326 14.74 5.52 6.25
C VAL A 326 14.74 4.14 5.63
N THR A 327 13.75 3.85 4.81
CA THR A 327 13.47 2.50 4.29
C THR A 327 13.33 2.54 2.78
N GLY A 328 13.19 1.37 2.14
CA GLY A 328 12.53 1.30 0.84
C GLY A 328 11.08 1.80 0.93
N ALA A 329 10.51 2.20 -0.20
CA ALA A 329 9.10 2.58 -0.27
C ALA A 329 8.20 1.36 -0.01
N ASP A 330 7.01 1.60 0.55
CA ASP A 330 6.05 0.55 0.91
C ASP A 330 5.22 0.08 -0.29
N ILE A 331 5.91 -0.34 -1.35
CA ILE A 331 5.32 -0.88 -2.57
C ILE A 331 6.17 -2.04 -3.11
N PRO A 332 5.60 -2.94 -3.92
CA PRO A 332 6.40 -3.83 -4.75
C PRO A 332 7.33 -3.01 -5.66
N MET A 333 8.58 -3.47 -5.83
CA MET A 333 9.58 -2.72 -6.61
C MET A 333 9.12 -2.49 -8.06
N PRO A 334 8.97 -1.23 -8.52
CA PRO A 334 8.59 -0.94 -9.89
C PRO A 334 9.78 -1.10 -10.84
N TYR A 335 9.52 -1.45 -12.10
CA TYR A 335 10.56 -1.60 -13.13
C TYR A 335 11.10 -0.25 -13.65
N ALA A 336 10.22 0.76 -13.79
CA ALA A 336 10.61 2.02 -14.41
C ALA A 336 11.68 2.72 -13.58
N HIS A 337 12.85 2.99 -14.19
CA HIS A 337 14.03 3.56 -13.52
C HIS A 337 13.73 4.75 -12.60
N LEU A 338 12.87 5.67 -13.04
CA LEU A 338 12.48 6.83 -12.22
C LEU A 338 11.74 6.40 -10.95
N LEU A 339 10.83 5.43 -11.04
CA LEU A 339 10.12 4.91 -9.88
C LEU A 339 11.06 4.08 -9.01
N GLU A 340 11.84 3.16 -9.60
CA GLU A 340 12.81 2.31 -8.89
C GLU A 340 13.80 3.13 -8.05
N SER A 341 14.33 4.19 -8.65
CA SER A 341 15.23 5.14 -7.98
C SER A 341 14.59 5.80 -6.75
N ASN A 342 13.29 6.10 -6.80
CA ASN A 342 12.56 6.73 -5.69
C ASN A 342 12.02 5.73 -4.66
N THR A 343 12.16 4.42 -4.91
CA THR A 343 11.70 3.36 -4.01
C THR A 343 12.80 2.75 -3.15
N ILE A 344 14.05 3.14 -3.37
CA ILE A 344 15.23 2.74 -2.60
C ILE A 344 15.76 4.00 -1.90
N PRO A 345 16.29 3.91 -0.67
CA PRO A 345 16.95 5.04 -0.03
C PRO A 345 17.98 5.68 -0.95
N GLN A 346 18.01 7.01 -1.00
CA GLN A 346 19.01 7.79 -1.73
C GLN A 346 19.74 8.75 -0.79
N VAL A 347 20.97 9.13 -1.14
CA VAL A 347 21.74 10.14 -0.39
C VAL A 347 20.98 11.46 -0.31
N GLN A 348 20.42 11.88 -1.45
CA GLN A 348 19.43 12.95 -1.52
C GLN A 348 18.08 12.28 -1.69
N ASN A 349 17.41 11.95 -0.60
CA ASN A 349 16.01 11.62 -0.71
C ASN A 349 15.27 12.92 -1.15
N PRO A 350 14.48 12.95 -2.25
CA PRO A 350 13.84 14.17 -2.76
C PRO A 350 12.82 14.84 -1.83
N LEU A 351 12.72 14.43 -0.57
CA LEU A 351 12.05 15.16 0.53
C LEU A 351 12.89 16.34 1.08
N GLY A 352 13.94 16.75 0.38
CA GLY A 352 14.78 17.90 0.69
C GLY A 352 14.15 19.24 0.30
N ASN A 353 13.17 19.72 1.08
CA ASN A 353 12.92 21.17 1.26
C ASN A 353 12.03 21.51 2.46
N ARG A 354 12.13 20.77 3.57
CA ARG A 354 11.71 21.31 4.88
C ARG A 354 12.96 21.74 5.60
N THR A 355 13.02 23.00 5.99
CA THR A 355 13.99 23.59 6.93
C THR A 355 13.31 23.78 8.24
N MET A 356 14.00 23.38 9.29
CA MET A 356 13.63 23.50 10.69
C MET A 356 13.65 24.95 11.20
N ALA A 357 13.21 25.94 10.39
CA ALA A 357 13.38 27.37 10.67
C ALA A 357 12.08 28.21 10.62
N SER A 358 10.91 27.64 10.31
CA SER A 358 9.70 28.45 10.05
C SER A 358 8.67 28.55 11.20
N HIS A 359 9.00 28.16 12.44
CA HIS A 359 8.03 28.20 13.55
C HIS A 359 8.09 29.43 14.46
N PHE A 360 8.84 30.50 14.13
CA PHE A 360 8.97 31.64 15.05
C PHE A 360 8.71 33.05 14.50
N ALA A 361 8.30 33.22 13.25
CA ALA A 361 7.97 34.55 12.74
C ALA A 361 6.97 34.47 11.59
N LEU A 362 5.67 34.36 11.88
CA LEU A 362 4.60 34.91 11.05
C LEU A 362 3.28 34.93 11.85
N SER A 363 3.30 35.66 12.96
CA SER A 363 2.07 36.24 13.51
C SER A 363 2.09 37.70 13.09
N VAL A 364 0.96 38.18 12.57
CA VAL A 364 0.72 39.54 12.04
C VAL A 364 1.03 39.68 10.54
N PHE A 365 -0.01 40.09 9.78
CA PHE A 365 -0.09 40.32 8.32
C PHE A 365 -0.35 39.10 7.41
N LEU A 366 -1.62 38.66 7.36
CA LEU A 366 -2.46 38.87 6.16
C LEU A 366 -3.90 38.48 6.50
N ALA A 367 -4.69 39.48 6.91
CA ALA A 367 -6.13 39.46 6.73
C ALA A 367 -6.42 40.23 5.44
N LEU A 368 -7.44 39.79 4.69
CA LEU A 368 -7.96 40.32 3.43
C LEU A 368 -7.33 39.71 2.17
N LEU A 369 -7.91 38.59 1.73
CA LEU A 369 -8.55 38.42 0.41
C LEU A 369 -9.23 37.03 0.38
N PHE A 370 -10.57 37.05 0.36
CA PHE A 370 -11.50 35.91 0.21
C PHE A 370 -11.68 35.55 -1.29
N PRO A 371 -12.28 34.40 -1.65
CA PRO A 371 -11.66 33.08 -1.71
C PRO A 371 -11.57 32.57 -3.18
N CYS A 372 -10.58 31.73 -3.48
CA CYS A 372 -10.69 30.75 -4.55
C CYS A 372 -10.54 29.39 -3.87
N ILE A 373 -11.68 28.81 -3.51
CA ILE A 373 -11.75 27.44 -3.04
C ILE A 373 -11.52 26.57 -4.28
N TYR A 374 -10.29 26.12 -4.48
CA TYR A 374 -10.05 24.88 -5.22
C TYR A 374 -10.37 23.75 -4.25
N VAL A 375 -11.58 23.21 -4.38
CA VAL A 375 -11.97 21.92 -3.79
C VAL A 375 -11.12 20.85 -4.49
N ASP A 376 -10.71 19.82 -3.75
CA ASP A 376 -10.02 18.66 -4.33
C ASP A 376 -11.00 17.47 -4.32
N ALA A 377 -10.74 16.53 -5.25
CA ALA A 377 -11.48 15.28 -5.45
C ALA A 377 -11.55 14.38 -4.21
N ASP A 378 -12.72 13.74 -4.01
CA ASP A 378 -13.13 13.08 -2.76
C ASP A 378 -12.82 13.95 -1.52
N THR A 379 -13.24 13.59 -0.30
CA THR A 379 -12.49 14.19 0.81
C THR A 379 -11.06 13.65 0.70
N PRO A 380 -10.02 14.46 0.88
CA PRO A 380 -8.67 13.94 0.81
C PRO A 380 -8.33 13.20 2.12
N ALA A 381 -9.31 12.82 2.93
CA ALA A 381 -9.10 11.89 4.01
C ALA A 381 -8.75 10.51 3.43
N ASN A 382 -7.78 9.85 4.05
CA ASN A 382 -7.39 8.51 3.67
C ASN A 382 -7.22 7.69 4.94
N CYS A 383 -8.28 7.04 5.41
CA CYS A 383 -8.30 6.27 6.66
C CYS A 383 -8.66 4.81 6.39
N THR A 384 -7.94 3.88 7.02
CA THR A 384 -8.14 2.43 6.89
C THR A 384 -9.11 1.91 7.94
N TYR A 385 -9.61 0.70 7.72
CA TYR A 385 -10.54 0.05 8.63
C TYR A 385 -9.93 -0.13 10.04
N GLU A 386 -8.68 -0.59 10.10
CA GLU A 386 -7.95 -0.86 11.34
C GLU A 386 -7.72 0.43 12.14
N GLU A 387 -7.41 1.53 11.46
CA GLU A 387 -7.24 2.84 12.08
C GLU A 387 -8.55 3.38 12.67
N ILE A 388 -9.69 3.12 12.02
CA ILE A 388 -11.00 3.53 12.53
C ILE A 388 -11.48 2.61 13.66
N SER A 389 -11.19 1.31 13.61
CA SER A 389 -11.59 0.36 14.66
C SER A 389 -11.07 0.76 16.06
N GLY A 390 -11.85 0.49 17.11
CA GLY A 390 -11.50 0.81 18.49
C GLY A 390 -12.52 1.74 19.17
N SER A 391 -12.13 2.32 20.31
CA SER A 391 -13.05 3.11 21.15
C SER A 391 -13.05 4.59 20.79
N TRP A 392 -14.24 5.14 20.58
CA TRP A 392 -14.54 6.52 20.22
C TRP A 392 -15.42 7.18 21.27
N LEU A 393 -15.22 8.48 21.45
CA LEU A 393 -16.10 9.38 22.17
C LEU A 393 -16.79 10.26 21.14
N PHE A 394 -18.11 10.18 21.09
CA PHE A 394 -18.95 11.05 20.27
C PHE A 394 -19.45 12.20 21.14
N SER A 395 -19.07 13.42 20.78
CA SER A 395 -19.59 14.64 21.39
C SER A 395 -20.79 15.12 20.56
N ILE A 396 -21.98 15.11 21.16
CA ILE A 396 -23.26 15.31 20.47
C ILE A 396 -23.86 16.66 20.87
N GLY A 397 -24.32 17.41 19.88
CA GLY A 397 -24.98 18.71 20.03
C GLY A 397 -26.43 18.61 20.48
N GLU A 398 -27.10 19.76 20.57
CA GLU A 398 -28.54 19.81 20.84
C GLU A 398 -29.30 19.10 19.72
N GLY A 399 -30.27 18.26 20.10
CA GLY A 399 -31.17 17.58 19.18
C GLY A 399 -32.46 18.37 18.92
N GLY A 400 -33.45 17.72 18.32
CA GLY A 400 -34.75 18.30 18.02
C GLY A 400 -34.78 19.13 16.74
N HIS A 401 -33.70 19.11 15.95
CA HIS A 401 -33.64 19.78 14.66
C HIS A 401 -34.20 18.91 13.53
N ASP A 402 -34.38 19.53 12.37
CA ASP A 402 -34.66 18.84 11.12
C ASP A 402 -33.37 18.64 10.31
N ASN A 403 -33.51 18.06 9.11
CA ASN A 403 -32.40 17.76 8.21
C ASN A 403 -31.75 19.00 7.57
N THR A 404 -32.16 20.23 7.92
CA THR A 404 -31.55 21.48 7.43
C THR A 404 -30.52 22.06 8.41
N ILE A 405 -30.20 21.34 9.49
CA ILE A 405 -29.25 21.78 10.52
C ILE A 405 -27.85 22.06 9.93
N ASP A 406 -27.30 23.24 10.25
CA ASP A 406 -25.92 23.59 9.92
C ASP A 406 -24.96 23.06 10.99
N CYS A 407 -24.14 22.08 10.62
CA CYS A 407 -23.12 21.49 11.48
C CYS A 407 -21.72 22.06 11.30
N SER A 408 -21.56 23.19 10.62
CA SER A 408 -20.27 23.89 10.50
C SER A 408 -19.67 24.25 11.87
N SER A 409 -20.51 24.52 12.88
CA SER A 409 -20.10 24.66 14.27
C SER A 409 -21.24 24.30 15.23
N PHE A 410 -20.93 23.65 16.35
CA PHE A 410 -21.92 23.33 17.38
C PHE A 410 -21.30 23.25 18.78
N LYS A 411 -22.13 23.25 19.82
CA LYS A 411 -21.71 23.04 21.21
C LYS A 411 -22.17 21.66 21.68
N PRO A 412 -21.26 20.79 22.17
CA PRO A 412 -21.65 19.51 22.75
C PRO A 412 -22.51 19.69 24.00
N VAL A 413 -23.60 18.92 24.09
CA VAL A 413 -24.49 18.85 25.26
C VAL A 413 -24.50 17.45 25.89
N SER A 414 -24.05 16.43 25.16
CA SER A 414 -23.93 15.05 25.65
C SER A 414 -22.73 14.35 25.00
N GLU A 415 -22.32 13.23 25.62
CA GLU A 415 -21.25 12.38 25.10
C GLU A 415 -21.69 10.92 25.09
N LEU A 416 -21.28 10.17 24.06
CA LEU A 416 -21.53 8.75 23.92
C LEU A 416 -20.21 8.04 23.61
N GLN A 417 -19.83 7.07 24.43
CA GLN A 417 -18.68 6.22 24.13
C GLN A 417 -19.14 5.01 23.32
N VAL A 418 -18.49 4.77 22.18
CA VAL A 418 -18.78 3.65 21.28
C VAL A 418 -17.49 2.93 20.92
N THR A 419 -17.48 1.60 21.04
CA THR A 419 -16.39 0.74 20.59
C THR A 419 -16.77 0.08 19.26
N LEU A 420 -15.96 0.34 18.24
CA LEU A 420 -16.10 -0.20 16.89
C LEU A 420 -15.22 -1.44 16.73
N LEU A 421 -15.83 -2.60 16.51
CA LEU A 421 -15.20 -3.91 16.44
C LEU A 421 -15.32 -4.49 15.03
N PHE A 422 -14.25 -5.16 14.58
CA PHE A 422 -14.28 -5.92 13.33
C PHE A 422 -15.28 -7.09 13.42
N PRO A 423 -16.05 -7.39 12.35
CA PRO A 423 -16.05 -6.73 11.04
C PRO A 423 -17.03 -5.56 10.88
N ASP A 424 -18.01 -5.41 11.77
CA ASP A 424 -19.07 -4.41 11.61
C ASP A 424 -19.88 -4.15 12.89
N VAL A 425 -19.36 -4.53 14.05
CA VAL A 425 -20.10 -4.47 15.33
C VAL A 425 -19.75 -3.20 16.09
N ALA A 426 -20.77 -2.42 16.47
CA ALA A 426 -20.61 -1.27 17.37
C ALA A 426 -21.19 -1.61 18.75
N VAL A 427 -20.52 -1.21 19.84
CA VAL A 427 -21.00 -1.42 21.21
C VAL A 427 -20.88 -0.11 21.98
N ASP A 428 -21.96 0.36 22.61
CA ASP A 428 -21.91 1.57 23.43
C ASP A 428 -21.62 1.27 24.91
N SER A 429 -21.50 2.33 25.72
CA SER A 429 -21.25 2.24 27.15
C SER A 429 -22.37 1.57 27.96
N GLU A 430 -23.55 1.38 27.38
CA GLU A 430 -24.70 0.70 27.99
C GLU A 430 -24.86 -0.75 27.49
N GLU A 431 -23.83 -1.27 26.79
CA GLU A 431 -23.82 -2.59 26.16
C GLU A 431 -24.88 -2.78 25.06
N ASN A 432 -25.43 -1.70 24.51
CA ASN A 432 -26.24 -1.82 23.31
C ASN A 432 -25.35 -2.22 22.14
N VAL A 433 -25.81 -3.17 21.34
CA VAL A 433 -25.10 -3.66 20.15
C VAL A 433 -25.73 -3.07 18.91
N GLY A 434 -24.91 -2.41 18.10
CA GLY A 434 -25.25 -1.82 16.83
C GLY A 434 -24.32 -2.27 15.70
N PHE A 435 -24.40 -1.55 14.60
CA PHE A 435 -23.65 -1.80 13.38
C PHE A 435 -22.74 -0.59 13.05
N TRP A 436 -21.60 -0.84 12.44
CA TRP A 436 -20.82 0.21 11.79
C TRP A 436 -20.18 -0.27 10.50
N THR A 437 -19.90 0.67 9.60
CA THR A 437 -19.10 0.42 8.40
C THR A 437 -18.20 1.60 8.09
N LEU A 438 -17.01 1.29 7.58
CA LEU A 438 -16.18 2.26 6.88
C LEU A 438 -16.87 2.64 5.55
N ILE A 439 -16.69 3.87 5.11
CA ILE A 439 -17.14 4.35 3.80
C ILE A 439 -15.89 4.60 2.98
N TYR A 440 -15.49 3.59 2.21
CA TYR A 440 -14.24 3.54 1.46
C TYR A 440 -13.03 3.85 2.34
N ASN A 441 -12.50 5.07 2.31
CA ASN A 441 -11.44 5.55 3.19
C ASN A 441 -11.72 6.96 3.73
N GLN A 442 -12.96 7.42 3.61
CA GLN A 442 -13.36 8.82 3.72
C GLN A 442 -13.94 9.16 5.09
N GLY A 443 -14.60 8.19 5.70
CA GLY A 443 -15.36 8.35 6.94
C GLY A 443 -16.02 7.04 7.32
N PHE A 444 -16.92 7.09 8.29
CA PHE A 444 -17.64 5.92 8.76
C PHE A 444 -19.06 6.28 9.19
N GLU A 445 -19.94 5.29 9.14
CA GLU A 445 -21.30 5.36 9.65
C GLU A 445 -21.48 4.36 10.79
N VAL A 446 -22.17 4.77 11.85
CA VAL A 446 -22.52 3.94 13.00
C VAL A 446 -24.03 4.01 13.20
N ASN A 447 -24.69 2.86 13.28
CA ASN A 447 -26.08 2.74 13.68
C ASN A 447 -26.17 2.00 15.01
N ILE A 448 -26.48 2.73 16.08
CA ILE A 448 -26.51 2.18 17.43
C ILE A 448 -27.63 2.83 18.23
N ASN A 449 -28.34 2.03 19.03
CA ASN A 449 -29.48 2.47 19.84
C ASN A 449 -30.56 3.26 19.05
N GLY A 450 -30.78 2.88 17.79
CA GLY A 450 -31.76 3.54 16.92
C GLY A 450 -31.37 4.95 16.47
N VAL A 451 -30.09 5.33 16.55
CA VAL A 451 -29.52 6.58 16.04
C VAL A 451 -28.44 6.25 15.02
N VAL A 452 -28.45 6.96 13.90
CA VAL A 452 -27.41 6.90 12.88
C VAL A 452 -26.46 8.07 13.09
N TYR A 453 -25.16 7.81 13.08
CA TYR A 453 -24.07 8.77 13.17
C TYR A 453 -23.22 8.65 11.92
N PHE A 454 -23.02 9.75 11.19
CA PHE A 454 -22.17 9.79 10.01
C PHE A 454 -21.26 11.02 10.00
N ALA A 455 -19.96 10.81 9.84
CA ALA A 455 -19.00 11.89 9.65
C ALA A 455 -17.83 11.45 8.76
N PHE A 456 -17.28 12.40 8.02
CA PHE A 456 -15.98 12.23 7.36
C PHE A 456 -14.85 12.25 8.39
N SER A 457 -13.79 11.49 8.13
CA SER A 457 -12.54 11.58 8.90
C SER A 457 -11.94 12.97 8.73
N ALA A 458 -11.35 13.51 9.80
CA ALA A 458 -10.81 14.85 9.74
C ALA A 458 -9.57 14.92 8.83
N TYR A 459 -9.39 16.06 8.18
CA TYR A 459 -8.20 16.33 7.39
C TYR A 459 -7.83 17.82 7.42
N GLU A 460 -6.58 18.12 7.12
CA GLU A 460 -6.07 19.47 6.87
C GLU A 460 -5.34 19.52 5.54
N LYS A 461 -5.66 20.51 4.71
CA LYS A 461 -5.01 20.72 3.41
C LYS A 461 -4.13 21.98 3.45
N SER A 462 -2.87 21.84 3.08
CA SER A 462 -1.89 22.92 2.93
C SER A 462 -1.22 22.84 1.57
N GLY A 463 -1.74 23.61 0.60
CA GLY A 463 -1.35 23.49 -0.79
C GLY A 463 -1.70 22.10 -1.34
N LYS A 464 -0.70 21.40 -1.89
CA LYS A 464 -0.82 20.02 -2.39
C LYS A 464 -0.70 18.95 -1.29
N LYS A 465 -0.39 19.32 -0.03
CA LYS A 465 -0.26 18.33 1.05
C LYS A 465 -1.55 18.23 1.83
N VAL A 466 -2.01 17.01 2.03
CA VAL A 466 -3.14 16.69 2.89
C VAL A 466 -2.65 15.88 4.08
N THR A 467 -3.11 16.25 5.26
CA THR A 467 -2.91 15.52 6.51
C THR A 467 -4.24 14.93 6.94
N SER A 468 -4.42 13.62 6.85
CA SER A 468 -5.60 12.93 7.40
C SER A 468 -5.39 12.62 8.87
N PHE A 469 -6.42 12.81 9.68
CA PHE A 469 -6.45 12.47 11.09
C PHE A 469 -7.51 11.39 11.30
N CYS A 470 -7.09 10.13 11.34
CA CYS A 470 -8.00 8.99 11.45
C CYS A 470 -8.42 8.69 12.90
N ASP A 471 -8.00 9.51 13.86
CA ASP A 471 -8.39 9.44 15.27
C ASP A 471 -9.44 10.49 15.66
N LYS A 472 -9.91 11.30 14.71
CA LYS A 472 -10.97 12.29 14.90
C LYS A 472 -11.78 12.50 13.62
N THR A 473 -13.02 12.97 13.74
CA THR A 473 -13.88 13.28 12.58
C THR A 473 -13.96 14.79 12.35
N LEU A 474 -14.42 15.17 11.16
CA LEU A 474 -15.08 16.47 10.99
C LEU A 474 -16.41 16.48 11.76
N ASN A 475 -17.04 17.64 11.88
CA ASN A 475 -18.42 17.68 12.35
C ASN A 475 -19.29 16.92 11.34
N GLY A 476 -20.09 15.99 11.85
CA GLY A 476 -21.05 15.23 11.08
C GLY A 476 -22.44 15.34 11.67
N TRP A 477 -23.30 14.42 11.24
CA TRP A 477 -24.72 14.43 11.58
C TRP A 477 -25.09 13.17 12.34
N SER A 478 -25.98 13.35 13.31
CA SER A 478 -26.70 12.26 13.96
C SER A 478 -28.20 12.49 13.86
N HIS A 479 -28.97 11.44 13.60
CA HIS A 479 -30.42 11.51 13.56
C HIS A 479 -31.03 10.15 13.88
N ALA A 480 -32.31 10.13 14.25
CA ALA A 480 -33.01 8.87 14.51
C ALA A 480 -32.98 7.95 13.27
N ALA A 481 -32.78 6.65 13.47
CA ALA A 481 -32.80 5.63 12.41
C ALA A 481 -34.22 5.37 11.84
N LYS A 482 -35.25 6.09 12.32
CA LYS A 482 -36.66 5.90 11.94
C LYS A 482 -36.97 6.51 10.55
N GLY A 483 -36.52 5.83 9.50
CA GLY A 483 -36.99 6.00 8.14
C GLY A 483 -36.76 7.39 7.51
N TYR A 484 -37.39 7.60 6.35
CA TYR A 484 -37.26 8.74 5.43
C TYR A 484 -37.70 10.11 5.98
N HIS A 485 -38.09 10.17 7.26
CA HIS A 485 -38.37 11.38 8.02
C HIS A 485 -37.79 11.24 9.43
N ALA A 486 -36.51 10.89 9.50
CA ALA A 486 -35.76 10.94 10.74
C ALA A 486 -35.92 12.36 11.33
N GLY A 487 -36.73 12.50 12.37
CA GLY A 487 -36.71 13.68 13.21
C GLY A 487 -35.54 13.61 14.18
N ASP A 488 -35.33 14.67 14.94
CA ASP A 488 -34.32 14.73 16.00
C ASP A 488 -32.88 14.70 15.45
N TRP A 489 -32.61 15.57 14.48
CA TRP A 489 -31.25 15.80 13.99
C TRP A 489 -30.43 16.54 15.04
N ALA A 490 -29.15 16.20 15.10
CA ALA A 490 -28.13 16.89 15.87
C ALA A 490 -26.79 16.83 15.12
N CYS A 491 -25.89 17.75 15.45
CA CYS A 491 -24.49 17.66 15.02
C CYS A 491 -23.71 16.78 15.98
N TYR A 492 -22.70 16.06 15.49
CA TYR A 492 -21.76 15.37 16.37
C TYR A 492 -20.33 15.46 15.83
N SER A 493 -19.36 15.20 16.70
CA SER A 493 -17.98 14.92 16.30
C SER A 493 -17.44 13.74 17.10
N GLY A 494 -16.56 12.96 16.48
CA GLY A 494 -15.93 11.79 17.08
C GLY A 494 -14.45 12.00 17.34
N LYS A 495 -13.96 11.44 18.45
CA LYS A 495 -12.53 11.33 18.76
C LYS A 495 -12.19 9.99 19.41
N LYS A 496 -11.10 9.34 19.01
CA LYS A 496 -10.66 8.10 19.66
C LYS A 496 -10.23 8.35 21.10
N VAL A 497 -10.68 7.46 21.98
CA VAL A 497 -10.37 7.47 23.43
C VAL A 497 -9.02 6.80 23.69
N LEU A 498 -8.72 5.72 22.96
CA LEU A 498 -7.51 4.90 23.11
C LEU A 498 -6.90 4.59 21.74
N GLY A 499 -5.56 4.51 21.70
CA GLY A 499 -4.80 4.24 20.47
C GLY A 499 -4.72 5.46 19.56
N LYS A 500 -3.74 6.35 19.80
CA LYS A 500 -3.49 7.48 18.90
C LYS A 500 -3.07 6.96 17.53
N VAL A 501 -3.82 7.36 16.51
CA VAL A 501 -3.43 7.10 15.12
C VAL A 501 -2.61 8.31 14.65
N PRO A 502 -1.32 8.14 14.29
CA PRO A 502 -0.52 9.25 13.81
C PRO A 502 -1.15 9.86 12.55
N PRO A 503 -1.14 11.20 12.39
CA PRO A 503 -1.68 11.83 11.19
C PRO A 503 -0.97 11.34 9.93
N LYS A 504 -1.73 11.05 8.87
CA LYS A 504 -1.18 10.58 7.58
C LYS A 504 -1.05 11.73 6.61
N ILE A 505 0.19 12.04 6.24
CA ILE A 505 0.50 13.09 5.26
C ILE A 505 0.68 12.43 3.91
N HIS A 506 -0.11 12.87 2.93
CA HIS A 506 0.00 12.46 1.54
C HIS A 506 -0.22 13.69 0.64
N ASP A 507 0.14 13.58 -0.64
CA ASP A 507 -0.16 14.65 -1.60
C ASP A 507 -1.62 14.50 -2.05
N SER A 508 -2.36 15.61 -2.13
CA SER A 508 -3.70 15.65 -2.70
C SER A 508 -3.64 15.09 -4.11
N THR A 509 -4.47 14.10 -4.39
CA THR A 509 -4.75 13.58 -5.73
C THR A 509 -5.50 14.63 -6.54
N GLN A 510 -4.81 15.72 -6.91
CA GLN A 510 -5.36 16.63 -7.90
C GLN A 510 -5.39 15.90 -9.24
N LEU A 511 -6.54 15.96 -9.91
CA LEU A 511 -6.65 15.67 -11.33
C LEU A 511 -5.43 16.29 -12.03
N SER A 512 -4.65 15.44 -12.70
CA SER A 512 -3.55 15.88 -13.55
C SER A 512 -4.00 17.11 -14.34
N SER A 513 -3.30 18.24 -14.18
CA SER A 513 -3.57 19.46 -14.92
C SER A 513 -3.15 19.34 -16.40
N ASP A 514 -3.02 18.11 -16.92
CA ASP A 514 -2.62 17.83 -18.28
C ASP A 514 -3.77 18.18 -19.23
N ASN A 515 -3.71 19.42 -19.71
CA ASN A 515 -4.58 19.95 -20.75
C ASN A 515 -4.24 19.40 -22.14
N LYS A 516 -3.35 18.41 -22.24
CA LYS A 516 -3.10 17.71 -23.50
C LYS A 516 -4.38 17.05 -23.98
N LYS A 517 -4.70 17.30 -25.25
CA LYS A 517 -5.80 16.61 -25.93
C LYS A 517 -5.49 15.12 -26.03
N PHE A 518 -6.50 14.30 -25.79
CA PHE A 518 -6.40 12.87 -26.03
C PHE A 518 -6.12 12.62 -27.51
N ILE A 519 -5.18 11.73 -27.80
CA ILE A 519 -4.77 11.37 -29.16
C ILE A 519 -5.28 9.96 -29.45
N PRO A 520 -6.27 9.78 -30.33
CA PRO A 520 -6.65 8.47 -30.84
C PRO A 520 -5.45 7.64 -31.29
N ASN A 521 -5.31 6.42 -30.76
CA ASN A 521 -4.14 5.57 -31.00
C ASN A 521 -4.54 4.20 -31.58
N GLN A 522 -4.53 4.10 -32.90
CA GLN A 522 -4.86 2.87 -33.61
C GLN A 522 -3.84 1.75 -33.35
N GLU A 523 -2.56 2.07 -33.21
CA GLU A 523 -1.51 1.06 -32.95
C GLU A 523 -1.72 0.38 -31.59
N PHE A 524 -2.11 1.14 -30.56
CA PHE A 524 -2.44 0.58 -29.25
C PHE A 524 -3.70 -0.30 -29.29
N VAL A 525 -4.72 0.11 -30.04
CA VAL A 525 -5.92 -0.72 -30.28
C VAL A 525 -5.56 -2.03 -30.98
N ASP A 526 -4.67 -1.97 -31.96
CA ASP A 526 -4.20 -3.17 -32.67
C ASP A 526 -3.42 -4.09 -31.73
N GLN A 527 -2.58 -3.54 -30.85
CA GLN A 527 -1.87 -4.31 -29.82
C GLN A 527 -2.84 -5.01 -28.87
N ILE A 528 -3.86 -4.32 -28.36
CA ILE A 528 -4.90 -4.92 -27.50
C ILE A 528 -5.59 -6.09 -28.20
N ASN A 529 -5.99 -5.90 -29.46
CA ASN A 529 -6.68 -6.93 -30.23
C ASN A 529 -5.78 -8.11 -30.62
N ASN A 530 -4.45 -7.95 -30.54
CA ASN A 530 -3.48 -9.01 -30.83
C ASN A 530 -3.12 -9.87 -29.61
N VAL A 531 -3.09 -9.29 -28.40
CA VAL A 531 -2.67 -10.01 -27.18
C VAL A 531 -3.80 -10.81 -26.51
N GLN A 532 -5.05 -10.49 -26.83
CA GLN A 532 -6.22 -11.17 -26.30
C GLN A 532 -7.33 -11.29 -27.34
N SER A 533 -8.31 -12.17 -27.07
CA SER A 533 -9.43 -12.44 -28.01
C SER A 533 -10.83 -12.44 -27.37
N SER A 534 -10.96 -12.16 -26.07
CA SER A 534 -12.26 -12.19 -25.39
C SER A 534 -13.06 -10.91 -25.61
N TRP A 535 -12.41 -9.80 -25.97
CA TRP A 535 -13.06 -8.53 -26.28
C TRP A 535 -12.39 -7.78 -27.43
N LYS A 536 -13.11 -6.84 -28.01
CA LYS A 536 -12.67 -6.02 -29.14
C LYS A 536 -12.44 -4.59 -28.69
N ALA A 537 -11.25 -4.06 -28.98
CA ALA A 537 -10.92 -2.66 -28.86
C ALA A 537 -11.18 -1.90 -30.18
N VAL A 538 -11.59 -0.64 -30.09
CA VAL A 538 -11.70 0.31 -31.20
C VAL A 538 -11.28 1.70 -30.77
N VAL A 539 -10.93 2.53 -31.74
CA VAL A 539 -10.74 3.96 -31.54
C VAL A 539 -12.10 4.66 -31.43
N TYR A 540 -12.24 5.57 -30.45
CA TYR A 540 -13.36 6.49 -30.35
C TYR A 540 -12.91 7.91 -30.70
N GLU A 541 -13.30 8.38 -31.90
CA GLU A 541 -12.94 9.71 -32.38
C GLU A 541 -13.48 10.85 -31.51
N ASP A 542 -14.62 10.63 -30.84
CA ASP A 542 -15.24 11.60 -29.93
C ASP A 542 -14.32 12.00 -28.77
N TYR A 543 -13.34 11.15 -28.41
CA TYR A 543 -12.36 11.46 -27.37
C TYR A 543 -11.31 12.49 -27.82
N SER A 544 -11.06 12.65 -29.11
CA SER A 544 -10.11 13.65 -29.63
C SER A 544 -10.49 15.10 -29.28
N GLY A 545 -11.77 15.35 -28.98
CA GLY A 545 -12.29 16.63 -28.51
C GLY A 545 -12.04 16.90 -27.02
N MET A 546 -11.61 15.90 -26.25
CA MET A 546 -11.42 15.98 -24.79
C MET A 546 -9.94 16.05 -24.42
N THR A 547 -9.63 16.64 -23.27
CA THR A 547 -8.31 16.51 -22.65
C THR A 547 -8.19 15.19 -21.88
N VAL A 548 -6.96 14.74 -21.64
CA VAL A 548 -6.70 13.56 -20.80
C VAL A 548 -7.31 13.76 -19.41
N ALA A 549 -7.18 14.96 -18.83
CA ALA A 549 -7.79 15.32 -17.56
C ALA A 549 -9.33 15.17 -17.56
N GLN A 550 -10.01 15.55 -18.64
CA GLN A 550 -11.47 15.39 -18.77
C GLN A 550 -11.88 13.92 -18.88
N LEU A 551 -11.06 13.06 -19.50
CA LEU A 551 -11.30 11.62 -19.55
C LEU A 551 -11.07 10.95 -18.19
N ILE A 552 -10.04 11.37 -17.45
CA ILE A 552 -9.78 10.93 -16.07
C ILE A 552 -10.95 11.34 -15.17
N ALA A 553 -11.39 12.60 -15.23
CA ALA A 553 -12.55 13.07 -14.48
C ALA A 553 -13.82 12.27 -14.83
N ARG A 554 -14.07 12.04 -16.13
CA ARG A 554 -15.18 11.20 -16.61
C ARG A 554 -15.14 9.77 -16.08
N ALA A 555 -13.96 9.22 -15.80
CA ALA A 555 -13.78 7.90 -15.22
C ALA A 555 -13.75 7.88 -13.68
N GLY A 556 -14.11 9.00 -13.04
CA GLY A 556 -14.31 9.10 -11.59
C GLY A 556 -13.16 9.74 -10.81
N GLY A 557 -12.10 10.19 -11.49
CA GLY A 557 -10.97 10.91 -10.87
C GLY A 557 -9.79 10.01 -10.48
N PRO A 558 -8.60 10.59 -10.22
CA PRO A 558 -7.41 9.83 -9.89
C PRO A 558 -7.55 9.24 -8.49
N ASN A 559 -7.62 7.91 -8.39
CA ASN A 559 -7.62 7.26 -7.09
C ASN A 559 -6.84 5.95 -7.16
N ARG A 560 -5.75 5.87 -6.38
CA ARG A 560 -4.88 4.70 -6.25
C ARG A 560 -5.02 4.12 -4.86
N LEU A 561 -6.21 3.66 -4.51
CA LEU A 561 -6.40 2.90 -3.29
C LEU A 561 -6.89 1.52 -3.64
N ASN A 562 -6.31 0.53 -2.95
CA ASN A 562 -6.70 -0.85 -3.11
C ASN A 562 -8.12 -1.02 -2.59
N PHE A 563 -9.05 -1.34 -3.48
CA PHE A 563 -10.34 -1.88 -3.07
C PHE A 563 -10.13 -3.14 -2.23
N PRO A 564 -11.02 -3.41 -1.25
CA PRO A 564 -10.94 -4.61 -0.45
C PRO A 564 -11.16 -5.82 -1.36
N LYS A 565 -10.37 -6.87 -1.17
CA LYS A 565 -10.63 -8.13 -1.87
C LYS A 565 -12.01 -8.67 -1.47
N PRO A 566 -12.71 -9.38 -2.37
CA PRO A 566 -13.98 -10.00 -2.04
C PRO A 566 -13.88 -10.90 -0.82
N SER A 567 -14.91 -10.81 0.03
CA SER A 567 -15.07 -11.66 1.19
C SER A 567 -15.32 -13.10 0.76
N GLN A 568 -14.97 -14.04 1.65
CA GLN A 568 -15.32 -15.44 1.44
C GLN A 568 -16.81 -15.63 1.76
N PRO A 569 -17.63 -16.11 0.81
CA PRO A 569 -19.06 -16.36 1.06
C PRO A 569 -19.24 -17.48 2.08
N THR A 570 -20.31 -17.41 2.88
CA THR A 570 -20.66 -18.51 3.79
C THR A 570 -21.23 -19.71 3.03
N GLU A 571 -21.26 -20.90 3.64
CA GLU A 571 -21.90 -22.08 3.05
C GLU A 571 -23.39 -21.82 2.70
N ALA A 572 -24.08 -21.05 3.55
CA ALA A 572 -25.46 -20.65 3.29
C ALA A 572 -25.59 -19.76 2.05
N ASP A 573 -24.63 -18.86 1.81
CA ASP A 573 -24.63 -17.97 0.65
C ASP A 573 -24.29 -18.74 -0.62
N LEU A 574 -23.32 -19.67 -0.57
CA LEU A 574 -23.03 -20.59 -1.67
C LEU A 574 -24.26 -21.40 -2.08
N LEU A 575 -25.01 -21.93 -1.11
CA LEU A 575 -26.26 -22.67 -1.38
C LEU A 575 -27.33 -21.80 -2.01
N LYS A 576 -27.53 -20.57 -1.53
CA LYS A 576 -28.47 -19.60 -2.15
C LYS A 576 -28.04 -19.24 -3.57
N ALA A 577 -26.76 -18.95 -3.78
CA ALA A 577 -26.23 -18.56 -5.08
C ALA A 577 -26.27 -19.71 -6.12
N LYS A 578 -26.21 -20.96 -5.66
CA LYS A 578 -26.37 -22.16 -6.50
C LYS A 578 -27.82 -22.35 -6.98
N ALA A 579 -28.81 -21.84 -6.23
CA ALA A 579 -30.21 -21.91 -6.61
C ALA A 579 -30.64 -20.83 -7.64
N LEU A 580 -29.76 -19.85 -7.89
CA LEU A 580 -30.00 -18.80 -8.88
C LEU A 580 -29.83 -19.32 -10.31
N PRO A 581 -30.49 -18.71 -11.31
CA PRO A 581 -30.28 -19.06 -12.71
C PRO A 581 -28.82 -18.87 -13.14
N GLU A 582 -28.38 -19.59 -14.17
CA GLU A 582 -27.01 -19.49 -14.71
C GLU A 582 -26.76 -18.16 -15.42
N GLU A 583 -27.80 -17.61 -16.07
CA GLU A 583 -27.80 -16.31 -16.74
C GLU A 583 -29.00 -15.49 -16.25
N PHE A 584 -28.80 -14.18 -16.08
CA PHE A 584 -29.87 -13.26 -15.67
C PHE A 584 -29.62 -11.86 -16.23
N ASP A 585 -30.66 -11.18 -16.73
CA ASP A 585 -30.54 -9.83 -17.32
C ASP A 585 -31.80 -9.00 -17.10
N TRP A 586 -31.72 -7.95 -16.27
CA TRP A 586 -32.83 -7.04 -16.01
C TRP A 586 -33.31 -6.25 -17.23
N ARG A 587 -32.55 -6.25 -18.33
CA ARG A 587 -32.99 -5.67 -19.60
C ARG A 587 -34.01 -6.53 -20.33
N ASN A 588 -34.11 -7.80 -19.97
CA ASN A 588 -35.04 -8.75 -20.55
C ASN A 588 -35.39 -9.88 -19.57
N VAL A 589 -36.35 -9.60 -18.68
CA VAL A 589 -36.99 -10.61 -17.84
C VAL A 589 -38.40 -10.83 -18.39
N ASP A 590 -38.65 -12.00 -18.96
CA ASP A 590 -39.91 -12.37 -19.62
C ASP A 590 -40.36 -11.35 -20.68
N GLY A 591 -39.42 -10.83 -21.47
CA GLY A 591 -39.70 -9.84 -22.53
C GLY A 591 -39.84 -8.40 -22.03
N LYS A 592 -39.68 -8.15 -20.73
CA LYS A 592 -39.76 -6.80 -20.14
C LYS A 592 -38.37 -6.26 -19.77
N ASN A 593 -38.18 -4.97 -20.03
CA ASN A 593 -36.99 -4.22 -19.65
C ASN A 593 -37.26 -3.38 -18.39
N TYR A 594 -36.47 -3.61 -17.34
CA TYR A 594 -36.54 -2.87 -16.08
C TYR A 594 -35.45 -1.83 -15.92
N VAL A 595 -34.51 -1.72 -16.87
CA VAL A 595 -33.39 -0.79 -16.80
C VAL A 595 -33.72 0.50 -17.56
N SER A 596 -33.47 1.65 -16.93
CA SER A 596 -33.65 2.97 -17.56
C SER A 596 -32.67 3.19 -18.72
N PRO A 597 -32.95 4.14 -19.64
CA PRO A 597 -32.07 4.43 -20.77
C PRO A 597 -30.63 4.74 -20.37
N ILE A 598 -29.68 4.45 -21.27
CA ILE A 598 -28.29 4.92 -21.16
C ILE A 598 -28.25 6.45 -21.24
N ARG A 599 -27.46 7.05 -20.34
CA ARG A 599 -27.18 8.49 -20.30
C ARG A 599 -25.68 8.76 -20.46
N ASN A 600 -25.30 10.04 -20.49
CA ASN A 600 -23.92 10.50 -20.65
C ASN A 600 -23.58 11.54 -19.59
N GLN A 601 -22.61 11.25 -18.72
CA GLN A 601 -22.15 12.16 -17.66
C GLN A 601 -21.23 13.30 -18.15
N GLY A 602 -20.90 13.32 -19.45
CA GLY A 602 -19.97 14.32 -19.98
C GLY A 602 -18.58 14.23 -19.35
N SER A 603 -17.96 15.39 -19.09
CA SER A 603 -16.63 15.49 -18.44
C SER A 603 -16.68 15.58 -16.92
N CYS A 604 -17.88 15.73 -16.34
CA CYS A 604 -18.07 15.79 -14.89
C CYS A 604 -17.86 14.40 -14.27
N GLY A 605 -17.12 14.32 -13.16
CA GLY A 605 -16.86 13.09 -12.39
C GLY A 605 -18.05 12.60 -11.57
N SER A 606 -19.23 12.62 -12.17
CA SER A 606 -20.52 12.30 -11.53
C SER A 606 -20.96 10.85 -11.72
N CYS A 607 -20.03 9.93 -11.98
CA CYS A 607 -20.31 8.50 -12.18
C CYS A 607 -21.13 7.90 -11.02
N TYR A 608 -20.78 8.29 -9.79
CA TYR A 608 -21.44 7.90 -8.54
C TYR A 608 -22.92 8.30 -8.50
N ALA A 609 -23.25 9.50 -8.98
CA ALA A 609 -24.63 9.98 -9.08
C ALA A 609 -25.41 9.19 -10.13
N PHE A 610 -24.86 9.01 -11.34
CA PHE A 610 -25.52 8.24 -12.41
C PHE A 610 -25.74 6.77 -12.04
N ALA A 611 -24.75 6.12 -11.43
CA ALA A 611 -24.86 4.73 -10.98
C ALA A 611 -25.99 4.57 -9.96
N THR A 612 -26.10 5.51 -9.01
CA THR A 612 -27.13 5.48 -7.96
C THR A 612 -28.51 5.80 -8.52
N MET A 613 -28.65 6.85 -9.35
CA MET A 613 -29.93 7.17 -9.99
C MET A 613 -30.42 5.98 -10.82
N ALA A 614 -29.55 5.37 -11.61
CA ALA A 614 -29.90 4.22 -12.42
C ALA A 614 -30.31 2.99 -11.58
N MET A 615 -29.73 2.80 -10.38
CA MET A 615 -30.15 1.78 -9.43
C MET A 615 -31.58 2.04 -8.95
N PHE A 616 -31.86 3.24 -8.45
CA PHE A 616 -33.21 3.61 -7.97
C PHE A 616 -34.25 3.55 -9.09
N GLU A 617 -33.96 4.09 -10.27
CA GLU A 617 -34.84 4.04 -11.44
C GLU A 617 -35.19 2.59 -11.83
N ALA A 618 -34.19 1.70 -11.84
CA ALA A 618 -34.41 0.30 -12.16
C ALA A 618 -35.22 -0.41 -11.08
N ARG A 619 -34.95 -0.15 -9.80
CA ARG A 619 -35.65 -0.79 -8.69
C ARG A 619 -37.09 -0.31 -8.55
N VAL A 620 -37.39 0.96 -8.84
CA VAL A 620 -38.78 1.43 -8.97
C VAL A 620 -39.51 0.66 -10.08
N ARG A 621 -38.85 0.44 -11.22
CA ARG A 621 -39.43 -0.36 -12.32
C ARG A 621 -39.63 -1.81 -11.89
N VAL A 622 -38.67 -2.43 -11.19
CA VAL A 622 -38.81 -3.81 -10.69
C VAL A 622 -40.00 -3.93 -9.75
N LEU A 623 -40.08 -3.08 -8.73
CA LEU A 623 -41.14 -3.11 -7.71
C LEU A 623 -42.51 -2.76 -8.27
N SER A 624 -42.57 -1.90 -9.29
CA SER A 624 -43.82 -1.51 -9.96
C SER A 624 -44.18 -2.39 -11.16
N ASN A 625 -43.40 -3.44 -11.45
CA ASN A 625 -43.56 -4.25 -12.67
C ASN A 625 -43.58 -3.41 -13.96
N ALA A 626 -42.68 -2.43 -14.03
CA ALA A 626 -42.48 -1.44 -15.09
C ALA A 626 -43.66 -0.49 -15.33
N THR A 627 -44.60 -0.35 -14.38
CA THR A 627 -45.69 0.63 -14.48
C THR A 627 -45.27 2.05 -14.10
N LYS A 628 -44.27 2.19 -13.22
CA LYS A 628 -43.62 3.46 -12.90
C LYS A 628 -42.22 3.48 -13.54
N THR A 629 -41.89 4.52 -14.29
CA THR A 629 -40.60 4.66 -14.99
C THR A 629 -39.95 6.03 -14.74
N PRO A 630 -39.68 6.39 -13.47
CA PRO A 630 -39.06 7.68 -13.17
C PRO A 630 -37.66 7.78 -13.81
N VAL A 631 -37.20 9.02 -13.91
CA VAL A 631 -35.83 9.36 -14.27
C VAL A 631 -35.38 10.42 -13.26
N PHE A 632 -34.41 10.08 -12.42
CA PHE A 632 -33.96 10.96 -11.35
C PHE A 632 -32.81 11.85 -11.81
N SER A 633 -32.66 13.01 -11.17
CA SER A 633 -31.64 14.00 -11.48
C SER A 633 -30.29 13.66 -10.85
N PRO A 634 -29.24 13.37 -11.64
CA PRO A 634 -27.88 13.34 -11.12
C PRO A 634 -27.37 14.75 -10.78
N GLN A 635 -27.97 15.81 -11.32
CA GLN A 635 -27.54 17.19 -11.08
C GLN A 635 -27.94 17.68 -9.69
N ASP A 636 -29.10 17.25 -9.18
CA ASP A 636 -29.48 17.47 -7.77
C ASP A 636 -28.41 16.91 -6.84
N ILE A 637 -27.91 15.70 -7.13
CA ILE A 637 -26.79 15.12 -6.37
C ILE A 637 -25.50 15.94 -6.54
N VAL A 638 -25.12 16.28 -7.77
CA VAL A 638 -23.89 17.07 -8.03
C VAL A 638 -23.93 18.45 -7.35
N SER A 639 -25.09 19.10 -7.30
CA SER A 639 -25.23 20.47 -6.81
C SER A 639 -25.60 20.59 -5.34
N CYS A 640 -26.33 19.63 -4.78
CA CYS A 640 -26.97 19.76 -3.47
C CYS A 640 -26.59 18.67 -2.45
N CYS A 641 -25.91 17.59 -2.85
CA CYS A 641 -25.57 16.52 -1.92
C CYS A 641 -24.35 16.88 -1.07
N GLU A 642 -24.56 17.22 0.20
CA GLU A 642 -23.50 17.51 1.17
C GLU A 642 -22.63 16.29 1.50
N TYR A 643 -23.06 15.08 1.12
CA TYR A 643 -22.31 13.84 1.29
C TYR A 643 -21.40 13.51 0.10
N ALA A 644 -21.29 14.38 -0.90
CA ALA A 644 -20.47 14.18 -2.10
C ALA A 644 -19.72 15.46 -2.49
N GLN A 645 -18.85 15.37 -3.51
CA GLN A 645 -17.94 16.44 -3.92
C GLN A 645 -18.24 16.94 -5.35
N GLY A 646 -19.51 16.98 -5.73
CA GLY A 646 -19.95 17.49 -7.03
C GLY A 646 -19.31 16.78 -8.22
N CYS A 647 -18.73 17.53 -9.16
CA CYS A 647 -18.03 16.95 -10.31
C CYS A 647 -16.68 16.32 -9.98
N GLU A 648 -16.22 16.39 -8.73
CA GLU A 648 -14.92 15.86 -8.32
C GLU A 648 -15.01 14.47 -7.69
N GLY A 649 -16.21 13.92 -7.48
CA GLY A 649 -16.40 12.54 -7.02
C GLY A 649 -17.47 12.37 -5.95
N GLY A 650 -17.62 11.11 -5.52
CA GLY A 650 -18.58 10.70 -4.50
C GLY A 650 -18.81 9.19 -4.52
N PHE A 651 -19.63 8.70 -3.57
CA PHE A 651 -19.82 7.27 -3.35
C PHE A 651 -21.31 6.89 -3.45
N PRO A 652 -21.67 5.82 -4.19
CA PRO A 652 -23.06 5.35 -4.25
C PRO A 652 -23.70 5.06 -2.89
N TYR A 653 -22.91 4.63 -1.89
CA TYR A 653 -23.38 4.45 -0.51
C TYR A 653 -23.91 5.77 0.06
N LEU A 654 -23.14 6.85 -0.03
CA LEU A 654 -23.50 8.17 0.48
C LEU A 654 -24.62 8.83 -0.31
N VAL A 655 -24.70 8.61 -1.62
CA VAL A 655 -25.87 9.05 -2.41
C VAL A 655 -27.12 8.28 -2.02
N SER A 656 -27.00 7.00 -1.68
CA SER A 656 -28.12 6.20 -1.17
C SER A 656 -28.57 6.65 0.23
N LYS A 657 -27.62 7.07 1.08
CA LYS A 657 -27.91 7.77 2.33
C LYS A 657 -28.62 9.10 2.07
N TYR A 658 -28.12 9.92 1.15
CA TYR A 658 -28.79 11.17 0.75
C TYR A 658 -30.21 10.93 0.26
N ALA A 659 -30.44 9.85 -0.51
CA ALA A 659 -31.78 9.47 -0.94
C ALA A 659 -32.71 9.13 0.24
N GLN A 660 -32.19 8.56 1.33
CA GLN A 660 -32.96 8.32 2.56
C GLN A 660 -33.21 9.62 3.35
N ASP A 661 -32.19 10.47 3.49
CA ASP A 661 -32.24 11.62 4.40
C ASP A 661 -32.91 12.86 3.78
N PHE A 662 -32.74 13.02 2.47
CA PHE A 662 -33.16 14.20 1.73
C PHE A 662 -34.10 13.89 0.58
N GLY A 663 -34.02 12.68 0.00
CA GLY A 663 -34.82 12.25 -1.15
C GLY A 663 -34.25 12.72 -2.50
N LEU A 664 -34.72 12.08 -3.57
CA LEU A 664 -34.27 12.31 -4.95
C LEU A 664 -35.33 13.07 -5.75
N VAL A 665 -34.93 14.05 -6.55
CA VAL A 665 -35.83 14.75 -7.48
C VAL A 665 -35.78 14.14 -8.89
N ASP A 666 -36.87 14.33 -9.64
CA ASP A 666 -36.92 13.97 -11.05
C ASP A 666 -35.98 14.83 -11.91
N GLU A 667 -35.45 14.25 -12.98
CA GLU A 667 -34.58 14.92 -13.96
C GLU A 667 -35.22 16.17 -14.55
N GLU A 668 -36.54 16.18 -14.74
CA GLU A 668 -37.27 17.34 -15.27
C GLU A 668 -37.24 18.55 -14.33
N CYS A 669 -37.14 18.31 -13.01
CA CYS A 669 -37.02 19.36 -12.02
C CYS A 669 -35.64 20.04 -12.11
N TYR A 670 -34.59 19.23 -12.09
CA TYR A 670 -33.20 19.69 -12.10
C TYR A 670 -32.44 18.98 -13.24
N PRO A 671 -32.53 19.49 -14.48
CA PRO A 671 -31.88 18.85 -15.62
C PRO A 671 -30.36 18.81 -15.48
N TYR A 672 -29.75 17.77 -16.04
CA TYR A 672 -28.32 17.56 -16.00
C TYR A 672 -27.54 18.52 -16.89
N GLU A 673 -26.64 19.30 -16.28
CA GLU A 673 -25.75 20.23 -16.97
C GLU A 673 -24.29 19.78 -16.97
N GLY A 674 -23.92 18.81 -16.13
CA GLY A 674 -22.58 18.22 -16.11
C GLY A 674 -21.48 19.18 -15.69
N LYS A 675 -21.78 20.02 -14.68
CA LYS A 675 -20.86 20.96 -14.04
C LYS A 675 -21.36 21.29 -12.63
N ASP A 676 -20.48 21.80 -11.79
CA ASP A 676 -20.86 22.29 -10.46
C ASP A 676 -21.71 23.55 -10.60
N LEU A 677 -22.95 23.45 -10.12
CA LEU A 677 -23.90 24.55 -10.05
C LEU A 677 -24.27 24.78 -8.59
N PRO A 678 -24.54 26.04 -8.18
CA PRO A 678 -25.10 26.31 -6.87
C PRO A 678 -26.38 25.49 -6.64
N CYS A 679 -26.55 24.93 -5.45
CA CYS A 679 -27.79 24.26 -5.09
C CYS A 679 -28.95 25.28 -5.11
N ASN A 680 -29.78 25.17 -6.14
CA ASN A 680 -31.01 25.95 -6.26
C ASN A 680 -32.18 25.01 -6.06
N GLU A 681 -32.67 24.91 -4.82
CA GLU A 681 -33.85 24.12 -4.48
C GLU A 681 -35.08 24.68 -5.19
N LYS A 682 -35.40 24.11 -6.35
CA LYS A 682 -36.75 24.22 -6.91
C LYS A 682 -37.66 23.37 -6.03
N LYS A 683 -38.83 23.88 -5.68
CA LYS A 683 -39.87 23.11 -4.96
C LYS A 683 -40.32 21.93 -5.83
N CYS A 684 -39.71 20.77 -5.62
CA CYS A 684 -39.97 19.55 -6.37
C CYS A 684 -40.37 18.42 -5.43
N SER A 685 -41.17 17.50 -5.95
CA SER A 685 -41.43 16.25 -5.23
C SER A 685 -40.14 15.48 -5.07
N ARG A 686 -40.00 14.80 -3.93
CA ARG A 686 -38.82 13.99 -3.62
C ARG A 686 -39.21 12.55 -3.35
N GLN A 687 -38.54 11.66 -4.07
CA GLN A 687 -38.66 10.22 -3.93
C GLN A 687 -37.58 9.73 -2.96
N PHE A 688 -38.01 9.17 -1.83
CA PHE A 688 -37.08 8.72 -0.80
C PHE A 688 -36.56 7.30 -1.04
N GLY A 689 -35.38 7.03 -0.47
CA GLY A 689 -34.75 5.72 -0.39
C GLY A 689 -34.81 5.11 1.01
N THR A 690 -34.53 3.81 1.10
CA THR A 690 -34.43 3.07 2.35
C THR A 690 -33.53 1.84 2.21
N GLY A 691 -33.11 1.26 3.33
CA GLY A 691 -32.39 -0.01 3.38
C GLY A 691 -31.08 -0.03 2.59
N TYR A 692 -30.35 1.09 2.56
CA TYR A 692 -29.06 1.14 1.88
C TYR A 692 -28.00 0.36 2.68
N HIS A 693 -27.12 -0.35 1.97
CA HIS A 693 -26.03 -1.12 2.56
C HIS A 693 -24.99 -1.51 1.50
N TYR A 694 -23.76 -1.82 1.95
CA TYR A 694 -22.81 -2.57 1.14
C TYR A 694 -23.27 -4.02 1.02
N ILE A 695 -23.08 -4.63 -0.15
CA ILE A 695 -23.33 -6.07 -0.32
C ILE A 695 -22.38 -6.83 0.61
N GLY A 696 -22.94 -7.75 1.40
CA GLY A 696 -22.21 -8.43 2.49
C GLY A 696 -22.23 -7.70 3.83
N GLY A 697 -22.97 -6.60 3.94
CA GLY A 697 -23.25 -5.90 5.19
C GLY A 697 -22.38 -4.65 5.36
N PHE A 698 -21.07 -4.79 5.20
CA PHE A 698 -20.09 -3.73 5.47
C PHE A 698 -19.07 -3.60 4.32
N TYR A 699 -18.28 -2.52 4.33
CA TYR A 699 -17.19 -2.32 3.38
C TYR A 699 -16.12 -3.41 3.50
N GLY A 700 -15.93 -4.18 2.43
CA GLY A 700 -15.09 -5.38 2.41
C GLY A 700 -15.86 -6.70 2.59
N GLY A 701 -17.17 -6.66 2.79
CA GLY A 701 -18.04 -7.84 2.87
C GLY A 701 -18.49 -8.39 1.51
N CYS A 702 -18.20 -7.70 0.40
CA CYS A 702 -18.75 -8.01 -0.92
C CYS A 702 -18.19 -9.31 -1.51
N SER A 703 -18.99 -10.05 -2.29
CA SER A 703 -18.57 -11.25 -3.01
C SER A 703 -19.42 -11.50 -4.25
N GLU A 704 -18.91 -12.30 -5.21
CA GLU A 704 -19.63 -12.68 -6.43
C GLU A 704 -21.03 -13.24 -6.11
N GLU A 705 -21.11 -14.16 -5.16
CA GLU A 705 -22.33 -14.84 -4.77
C GLU A 705 -23.36 -13.89 -4.19
N LEU A 706 -22.95 -13.03 -3.27
CA LEU A 706 -23.84 -12.07 -2.62
C LEU A 706 -24.34 -11.02 -3.62
N MET A 707 -23.48 -10.58 -4.55
CA MET A 707 -23.89 -9.70 -5.65
C MET A 707 -24.94 -10.37 -6.53
N ARG A 708 -24.76 -11.65 -6.91
CA ARG A 708 -25.76 -12.38 -7.72
C ARG A 708 -27.09 -12.52 -6.97
N ILE A 709 -27.05 -12.84 -5.68
CA ILE A 709 -28.24 -12.98 -4.84
C ILE A 709 -29.02 -11.66 -4.80
N GLU A 710 -28.34 -10.57 -4.48
CA GLU A 710 -28.98 -9.26 -4.41
C GLU A 710 -29.53 -8.83 -5.78
N LEU A 711 -28.73 -9.00 -6.83
CA LEU A 711 -29.11 -8.58 -8.18
C LEU A 711 -30.39 -9.29 -8.64
N VAL A 712 -30.47 -10.61 -8.49
CA VAL A 712 -31.65 -11.38 -8.92
C VAL A 712 -32.86 -11.08 -8.04
N LYS A 713 -32.67 -10.96 -6.73
CA LYS A 713 -33.76 -10.83 -5.76
C LYS A 713 -34.38 -9.43 -5.76
N ASN A 714 -33.54 -8.41 -5.81
CA ASN A 714 -33.91 -7.04 -5.45
C ASN A 714 -33.71 -6.02 -6.59
N GLY A 715 -33.12 -6.41 -7.71
CA GLY A 715 -32.88 -5.51 -8.84
C GLY A 715 -31.41 -5.14 -9.03
N PRO A 716 -31.08 -4.38 -10.09
CA PRO A 716 -29.72 -3.90 -10.35
C PRO A 716 -29.04 -3.26 -9.14
N ILE A 717 -27.72 -3.39 -9.06
CA ILE A 717 -26.89 -2.90 -7.95
C ILE A 717 -25.80 -1.96 -8.47
N SER A 718 -25.47 -0.92 -7.70
CA SER A 718 -24.33 -0.06 -8.01
C SER A 718 -23.04 -0.78 -7.67
N VAL A 719 -22.03 -0.69 -8.54
CA VAL A 719 -20.70 -1.26 -8.36
C VAL A 719 -19.66 -0.22 -8.76
N ALA A 720 -18.41 -0.40 -8.35
CA ALA A 720 -17.29 0.38 -8.89
C ALA A 720 -16.17 -0.56 -9.29
N PHE A 721 -15.32 -0.10 -10.20
CA PHE A 721 -14.14 -0.84 -10.65
C PHE A 721 -13.05 0.14 -11.07
N GLU A 722 -11.82 -0.36 -11.14
CA GLU A 722 -10.68 0.38 -11.64
C GLU A 722 -10.73 0.47 -13.17
N VAL A 723 -10.68 1.71 -13.67
CA VAL A 723 -10.58 1.96 -15.11
C VAL A 723 -9.13 2.12 -15.49
N TYR A 724 -8.69 1.22 -16.36
CA TYR A 724 -7.39 1.25 -17.01
C TYR A 724 -7.49 1.90 -18.39
N ASN A 725 -6.34 2.29 -18.94
CA ASN A 725 -6.22 2.93 -20.25
C ASN A 725 -6.82 2.10 -21.41
N ASP A 726 -6.73 0.77 -21.34
CA ASP A 726 -7.29 -0.11 -22.37
C ASP A 726 -8.82 -0.09 -22.40
N PHE A 727 -9.48 0.13 -21.26
CA PHE A 727 -10.93 0.14 -21.12
C PHE A 727 -11.61 1.25 -21.93
N PHE A 728 -10.97 2.41 -22.12
CA PHE A 728 -11.53 3.48 -22.97
C PHE A 728 -11.76 3.00 -24.41
N ASN A 729 -10.99 2.03 -24.88
CA ASN A 729 -11.08 1.49 -26.21
C ASN A 729 -12.07 0.32 -26.34
N TYR A 730 -12.72 -0.11 -25.25
CA TYR A 730 -13.65 -1.24 -25.27
C TYR A 730 -14.82 -1.02 -26.26
N LYS A 731 -15.10 -2.01 -27.11
CA LYS A 731 -16.25 -2.01 -28.03
C LYS A 731 -17.25 -3.14 -27.78
N GLY A 732 -16.80 -4.31 -27.37
CA GLY A 732 -17.67 -5.45 -27.12
C GLY A 732 -16.90 -6.72 -26.78
N GLY A 733 -17.60 -7.73 -26.27
CA GLY A 733 -17.00 -8.95 -25.72
C GLY A 733 -16.83 -8.86 -24.19
N ILE A 734 -16.09 -9.80 -23.61
CA ILE A 734 -15.87 -9.89 -22.16
C ILE A 734 -14.53 -9.24 -21.84
N TYR A 735 -14.59 -8.03 -21.27
CA TYR A 735 -13.44 -7.26 -20.87
C TYR A 735 -12.65 -7.97 -19.78
N HIS A 736 -11.33 -7.95 -19.96
CA HIS A 736 -10.33 -8.14 -18.93
C HIS A 736 -9.15 -7.22 -19.24
N HIS A 737 -8.50 -6.73 -18.20
CA HIS A 737 -7.35 -5.84 -18.34
C HIS A 737 -6.17 -6.57 -18.98
N THR A 738 -5.54 -5.93 -19.95
CA THR A 738 -4.45 -6.51 -20.75
C THR A 738 -3.05 -6.26 -20.19
N GLY A 739 -2.90 -5.33 -19.24
CA GLY A 739 -1.59 -4.84 -18.79
C GLY A 739 -0.85 -3.94 -19.78
N LEU A 740 -1.43 -3.67 -20.96
CA LEU A 740 -0.81 -2.81 -21.98
C LEU A 740 -0.97 -1.32 -21.63
N THR A 741 0.04 -0.50 -21.95
CA THR A 741 0.05 0.94 -21.69
C THR A 741 0.08 1.77 -22.97
N ASP A 742 -0.69 2.86 -23.02
CA ASP A 742 -0.68 3.80 -24.14
C ASP A 742 0.35 4.90 -23.90
N LYS A 743 1.44 4.89 -24.68
CA LYS A 743 2.55 5.84 -24.54
C LYS A 743 2.17 7.28 -24.92
N PHE A 744 1.12 7.48 -25.71
CA PHE A 744 0.73 8.81 -26.19
C PHE A 744 -0.23 9.52 -25.23
N ASN A 745 -1.00 8.74 -24.46
CA ASN A 745 -1.99 9.22 -23.50
C ASN A 745 -1.64 8.64 -22.11
N PRO A 746 -0.77 9.31 -21.32
CA PRO A 746 -0.41 8.84 -19.98
C PRO A 746 -1.63 8.94 -19.06
N PHE A 747 -2.42 7.86 -19.02
CA PHE A 747 -3.64 7.77 -18.23
C PHE A 747 -3.30 7.32 -16.80
N GLU A 748 -3.95 7.94 -15.82
CA GLU A 748 -3.87 7.55 -14.40
C GLU A 748 -5.03 6.63 -14.08
N ILE A 749 -4.78 5.50 -13.41
CA ILE A 749 -5.84 4.59 -12.96
C ILE A 749 -6.86 5.38 -12.14
N THR A 750 -8.14 5.16 -12.44
CA THR A 750 -9.28 5.85 -11.82
C THR A 750 -10.27 4.84 -11.26
N ASN A 751 -11.18 5.29 -10.41
CA ASN A 751 -12.27 4.49 -9.86
C ASN A 751 -13.62 4.92 -10.48
N HIS A 752 -14.31 4.02 -11.18
CA HIS A 752 -15.53 4.38 -11.91
C HIS A 752 -16.75 3.65 -11.38
N ALA A 753 -17.77 4.39 -10.93
CA ALA A 753 -19.03 3.83 -10.46
C ALA A 753 -20.01 3.60 -11.62
N VAL A 754 -20.58 2.40 -11.68
CA VAL A 754 -21.47 1.91 -12.74
C VAL A 754 -22.58 1.03 -12.16
N LEU A 755 -23.49 0.52 -12.99
CA LEU A 755 -24.62 -0.29 -12.54
C LEU A 755 -24.55 -1.72 -13.11
N ALA A 756 -24.41 -2.73 -12.26
CA ALA A 756 -24.53 -4.13 -12.66
C ALA A 756 -26.02 -4.49 -12.84
N VAL A 757 -26.38 -4.98 -14.04
CA VAL A 757 -27.78 -5.25 -14.43
C VAL A 757 -28.06 -6.72 -14.75
N GLY A 758 -27.02 -7.54 -14.82
CA GLY A 758 -27.14 -8.96 -15.13
C GLY A 758 -25.80 -9.68 -15.10
N TYR A 759 -25.83 -10.97 -15.38
CA TYR A 759 -24.66 -11.82 -15.52
C TYR A 759 -24.94 -13.00 -16.45
N GLY A 760 -23.88 -13.64 -16.94
CA GLY A 760 -23.99 -14.87 -17.71
C GLY A 760 -22.66 -15.58 -17.85
N ALA A 761 -22.59 -16.50 -18.81
CA ALA A 761 -21.37 -17.14 -19.24
C ALA A 761 -21.35 -17.25 -20.77
N ASP A 762 -20.18 -17.09 -21.38
CA ASP A 762 -20.06 -17.31 -22.82
C ASP A 762 -20.27 -18.79 -23.14
N LYS A 763 -21.17 -19.08 -24.09
CA LYS A 763 -21.57 -20.45 -24.42
C LYS A 763 -20.46 -21.27 -25.07
N LYS A 764 -19.42 -20.62 -25.61
CA LYS A 764 -18.29 -21.30 -26.27
C LYS A 764 -17.12 -21.47 -25.32
N THR A 765 -16.75 -20.43 -24.59
CA THR A 765 -15.55 -20.45 -23.73
C THR A 765 -15.85 -20.84 -22.28
N GLY A 766 -17.11 -20.74 -21.85
CA GLY A 766 -17.50 -20.90 -20.44
C GLY A 766 -17.13 -19.71 -19.56
N GLU A 767 -16.57 -18.64 -20.15
CA GLU A 767 -16.10 -17.46 -19.42
C GLU A 767 -17.30 -16.70 -18.83
N LYS A 768 -17.32 -16.61 -17.50
CA LYS A 768 -18.37 -15.91 -16.76
C LYS A 768 -18.19 -14.40 -16.89
N PHE A 769 -19.29 -13.68 -17.00
CA PHE A 769 -19.27 -12.22 -17.07
C PHE A 769 -20.41 -11.57 -16.28
N TRP A 770 -20.17 -10.32 -15.87
CA TRP A 770 -21.19 -9.35 -15.48
C TRP A 770 -21.67 -8.56 -16.70
N ILE A 771 -22.93 -8.13 -16.70
CA ILE A 771 -23.49 -7.17 -17.66
C ILE A 771 -23.64 -5.84 -16.92
N VAL A 772 -22.97 -4.82 -17.42
CA VAL A 772 -22.82 -3.54 -16.69
C VAL A 772 -23.26 -2.38 -17.57
N LYS A 773 -24.12 -1.52 -17.01
CA LYS A 773 -24.61 -0.28 -17.61
C LYS A 773 -23.61 0.84 -17.30
N ASN A 774 -23.03 1.44 -18.34
CA ASN A 774 -22.14 2.60 -18.20
C ASN A 774 -22.91 3.91 -18.39
N SER A 775 -22.28 5.02 -18.02
CA SER A 775 -22.78 6.40 -18.07
C SER A 775 -22.07 7.23 -19.16
N TRP A 776 -21.54 6.57 -20.19
CA TRP A 776 -20.73 7.21 -21.23
C TRP A 776 -21.45 7.40 -22.57
N GLY A 777 -22.78 7.29 -22.58
CA GLY A 777 -23.60 7.42 -23.77
C GLY A 777 -23.73 6.13 -24.59
N LYS A 778 -24.76 6.08 -25.44
CA LYS A 778 -25.13 4.87 -26.19
C LYS A 778 -24.12 4.45 -27.25
N ALA A 779 -23.29 5.37 -27.75
CA ALA A 779 -22.31 5.07 -28.80
C ALA A 779 -21.13 4.21 -28.29
N TRP A 780 -20.83 4.33 -26.99
CA TRP A 780 -19.74 3.62 -26.34
C TRP A 780 -20.08 2.16 -26.06
N GLY A 781 -19.10 1.26 -26.20
CA GLY A 781 -19.23 -0.16 -25.90
C GLY A 781 -20.36 -0.86 -26.66
N GLU A 782 -21.06 -1.74 -25.94
CA GLU A 782 -22.19 -2.54 -26.40
C GLU A 782 -23.51 -1.76 -26.23
N SER A 783 -23.65 -0.68 -26.99
CA SER A 783 -24.79 0.26 -26.90
C SER A 783 -24.93 0.95 -25.53
N GLY A 784 -23.80 1.33 -24.93
CA GLY A 784 -23.70 1.92 -23.59
C GLY A 784 -23.48 0.91 -22.47
N TYR A 785 -23.48 -0.39 -22.78
CA TYR A 785 -23.17 -1.46 -21.84
C TYR A 785 -21.76 -2.02 -22.10
N PHE A 786 -21.26 -2.77 -21.13
CA PHE A 786 -20.10 -3.64 -21.31
C PHE A 786 -20.28 -4.94 -20.54
N ARG A 787 -19.48 -5.93 -20.90
CA ARG A 787 -19.33 -7.16 -20.14
C ARG A 787 -17.90 -7.24 -19.62
N ILE A 788 -17.75 -7.68 -18.38
CA ILE A 788 -16.47 -7.81 -17.67
C ILE A 788 -16.43 -9.18 -16.98
N ARG A 789 -15.25 -9.79 -16.86
CA ARG A 789 -15.08 -11.08 -16.18
C ARG A 789 -15.72 -11.08 -14.79
N ARG A 790 -16.31 -12.22 -14.43
CA ARG A 790 -17.00 -12.46 -13.16
C ARG A 790 -16.36 -13.63 -12.41
N GLY A 791 -16.26 -13.51 -11.09
CA GLY A 791 -15.75 -14.52 -10.16
C GLY A 791 -14.24 -14.46 -9.93
N THR A 792 -13.59 -13.42 -10.44
CA THR A 792 -12.14 -13.20 -10.31
C THR A 792 -11.80 -11.80 -9.83
N ASP A 793 -12.81 -11.03 -9.39
CA ASP A 793 -12.66 -9.63 -9.02
C ASP A 793 -11.94 -8.77 -10.08
N GLU A 794 -12.29 -8.97 -11.35
CA GLU A 794 -11.65 -8.27 -12.46
C GLU A 794 -11.75 -6.75 -12.27
N CYS A 795 -10.59 -6.09 -12.18
CA CYS A 795 -10.48 -4.66 -11.89
C CYS A 795 -11.25 -4.22 -10.63
N SER A 796 -11.37 -5.07 -9.60
CA SER A 796 -12.09 -4.77 -8.35
C SER A 796 -13.61 -4.59 -8.49
N ILE A 797 -14.23 -5.09 -9.58
CA ILE A 797 -15.68 -4.96 -9.82
C ILE A 797 -16.54 -5.64 -8.75
N GLU A 798 -15.97 -6.57 -7.97
CA GLU A 798 -16.65 -7.37 -6.95
C GLU A 798 -16.34 -6.90 -5.52
N SER A 799 -15.69 -5.75 -5.36
CA SER A 799 -15.19 -5.27 -4.08
C SER A 799 -16.14 -4.35 -3.30
N ILE A 800 -16.91 -3.49 -3.98
CA ILE A 800 -17.62 -2.36 -3.35
C ILE A 800 -19.07 -2.19 -3.86
N ALA A 801 -19.78 -3.31 -4.07
CA ALA A 801 -21.18 -3.24 -4.50
C ALA A 801 -22.08 -2.63 -3.41
N VAL A 802 -23.03 -1.79 -3.82
CA VAL A 802 -24.00 -1.10 -2.97
C VAL A 802 -25.41 -1.42 -3.43
N SER A 803 -26.30 -1.61 -2.47
CA SER A 803 -27.74 -1.77 -2.68
C SER A 803 -28.52 -0.73 -1.88
N ALA A 804 -29.64 -0.27 -2.42
CA ALA A 804 -30.65 0.53 -1.73
C ALA A 804 -32.03 0.27 -2.35
N GLN A 805 -33.10 0.62 -1.64
CA GLN A 805 -34.48 0.43 -2.09
C GLN A 805 -35.21 1.76 -2.21
N PRO A 806 -35.99 2.02 -3.28
CA PRO A 806 -36.92 3.14 -3.30
C PRO A 806 -38.10 2.88 -2.36
N VAL A 807 -38.59 3.94 -1.73
CA VAL A 807 -39.85 3.90 -0.96
C VAL A 807 -41.02 3.99 -1.94
N MET A 808 -41.76 2.91 -2.12
CA MET A 808 -42.91 2.94 -3.03
C MET A 808 -44.10 3.66 -2.38
N GLU A 809 -44.49 4.82 -2.92
CA GLU A 809 -45.77 5.48 -2.63
C GLU A 809 -46.97 4.72 -3.20
#